data_AF-A0A2G4ICB2-F1
#
_entry.id   AF-A0A2G4ICB2-F1
#
_cell.length_a   1.000
_cell.length_b   1.000
_cell.length_c   1.000
_cell.angle_alpha   90.00
_cell.angle_beta   90.00
_cell.angle_gamma   90.00
#
_symmetry.space_group_name_H-M   'P 1'
#
loop_
_entity.id
_entity.type
_entity.pdbx_description
1 polymer ?
#
loop_
_entity_poly.entity_id
_entity_poly.type
_entity_poly.pdbx_seq_one_letter_code
_entity_poly.pdbx_strand_id
1 'polypeptide(L)'
;MNSILGLLLALVIAPQDSALKGARTPAFATDGRMAVSIDGDLYVQQSAGGKWMPLTKGAAWDRDPVWGTDGKSIIYSSNRAGVFSLWRIPVAITGTEPERLTNARDDDSAPSLAPDGSVAFVRGFGGGARIWTRAADGSETRLTTREQAEIAPAYSPDGSRIAYVQLFETGRRLIIRTLANSRDGVAVADRAPERLAWSPDGSRIVFSTPAIGGRAGIYAVPANGSYTNFVASRRGDVAWSPSGTQLAIAEIDEGGPGYNGDPARLGDRAVRDPFGTQSQLVLLAAPTAPDADRREAVIDAPRDRAERNSNALDQIWERSAKLYFSTPAAADRLAQWSQLKNRFRAQAEAAKDDDELQRVLYRMIRERPPLREAATGRAAVSSAHPVATAAGLEIFRAGGNAVDAAAAVSFALGVVEPDASGPGGYGQMVITLARLESPKLIDFMTRVPEDAGLQNTSLLQNGRYPSDGPVLANVPGTIAGMYSAFKQYGSGKVTWKEIVAPAIRAAKEGYIVSDGLATTLSTEREHFLKYESSKKLFFRDNKPLTAGDTLKNPDLAWVLEQVAERGADGFYRGVVAQKLADDLHSKGNAMKVSDLNRYFAADREPVRGTYRGYTIYSSAPPVSGGADLVGKFNMLEQYGLVRQYTDDAASLHAALASWTLVPRGRVADPGFWPVDITAMTSKDSAKVRWSCFRPDRAIRATDLRADTLACNPPAARASDAPLELGSATRPLIEQIAEIIQERGCGPDHAIEVTYCHAAGTTAFVVADNDGNAVSVTQTLGTWGGNFYVTPGLGFIYNDKLTSYGTDPTAYGARLPFARHGSTLAPTIVMRDKRPVFAVGAAGNAWITSAVYETLLGLMDYGMTPQQALELPRFLPGGRGGGGAFIPTEAPLLSAAAPGDAGGRGGGAGGRGAAPAGPVSIQVEDGFSPEVIKRLREMGYDFDFVSFKGELREGYGAAIAIDGRRVTAGADPRRAGAAGAIP
;
A
#
# COMPACT_ATOMS: atom_id res chain seq x y z
N MET A 1 39.58 69.29 -17.18
CA MET A 1 40.65 69.69 -16.24
C MET A 1 40.67 68.70 -15.09
N ASN A 2 41.80 67.96 -14.97
CA ASN A 2 42.40 67.24 -13.82
C ASN A 2 41.60 66.07 -13.18
N SER A 3 42.01 64.80 -13.31
CA SER A 3 43.13 64.05 -12.66
C SER A 3 42.79 63.61 -11.22
N ILE A 4 42.49 62.32 -10.94
CA ILE A 4 43.39 61.17 -10.59
C ILE A 4 43.80 61.11 -9.09
N LEU A 5 43.70 59.88 -8.52
CA LEU A 5 44.19 59.33 -7.22
C LEU A 5 43.35 59.64 -5.95
N GLY A 6 42.98 58.70 -5.07
CA GLY A 6 43.12 57.24 -5.01
C GLY A 6 42.67 56.69 -3.64
N LEU A 7 42.12 55.47 -3.60
CA LEU A 7 42.58 54.37 -2.73
C LEU A 7 41.76 53.10 -3.03
N LEU A 8 42.46 52.05 -3.45
CA LEU A 8 41.98 50.68 -3.38
C LEU A 8 41.69 50.31 -1.91
N LEU A 9 40.51 49.78 -1.63
CA LEU A 9 40.38 48.70 -0.67
C LEU A 9 39.84 47.48 -1.42
N ALA A 10 40.71 46.50 -1.59
CA ALA A 10 40.31 45.15 -1.94
C ALA A 10 39.41 44.61 -0.83
N LEU A 11 38.15 44.28 -1.15
CA LEU A 11 37.52 43.13 -0.52
C LEU A 11 37.69 41.96 -1.48
N VAL A 12 38.75 41.20 -1.21
CA VAL A 12 38.89 39.82 -1.62
C VAL A 12 37.62 39.10 -1.14
N ILE A 13 36.67 38.84 -2.04
CA ILE A 13 35.69 37.78 -1.80
C ILE A 13 36.51 36.50 -1.92
N ALA A 14 36.97 36.00 -0.77
CA ALA A 14 37.52 34.66 -0.69
C ALA A 14 36.48 33.67 -1.26
N PRO A 15 36.89 32.62 -1.97
CA PRO A 15 35.96 31.60 -2.42
C PRO A 15 35.39 30.92 -1.17
N GLN A 16 34.13 31.19 -0.85
CA GLN A 16 33.37 30.43 0.15
C GLN A 16 32.93 29.12 -0.48
N ASP A 17 33.91 28.26 -0.79
CA ASP A 17 33.65 26.86 -1.08
C ASP A 17 33.44 26.14 0.26
N SER A 18 32.21 26.18 0.76
CA SER A 18 31.71 25.22 1.75
C SER A 18 30.19 25.13 1.66
N ALA A 19 29.68 24.64 0.53
CA ALA A 19 28.29 24.25 0.44
C ALA A 19 28.01 23.21 1.54
N LEU A 20 27.21 23.61 2.53
CA LEU A 20 26.79 22.75 3.61
C LEU A 20 25.82 21.71 3.03
N LYS A 21 26.30 20.48 2.82
CA LYS A 21 25.51 19.37 2.25
C LYS A 21 24.71 18.68 3.34
N GLY A 22 23.50 18.23 3.01
CA GLY A 22 22.62 17.57 3.98
C GLY A 22 21.92 18.51 4.96
N ALA A 23 22.07 19.83 4.78
CA ALA A 23 21.39 20.83 5.60
C ALA A 23 19.88 20.80 5.39
N ARG A 24 19.13 20.94 6.47
CA ARG A 24 17.66 20.99 6.52
C ARG A 24 17.18 22.11 7.43
N THR A 25 15.93 22.52 7.24
CA THR A 25 15.20 23.41 8.15
C THR A 25 16.02 24.67 8.55
N PRO A 26 16.38 25.55 7.60
CA PRO A 26 17.18 26.73 7.90
C PRO A 26 16.39 27.77 8.71
N ALA A 27 17.05 28.46 9.63
CA ALA A 27 16.46 29.54 10.43
C ALA A 27 17.43 30.70 10.66
N PHE A 28 16.96 31.93 10.49
CA PHE A 28 17.74 33.15 10.72
C PHE A 28 17.51 33.73 12.13
N ALA A 29 18.59 34.23 12.72
CA ALA A 29 18.55 35.14 13.86
C ALA A 29 18.32 36.58 13.38
N THR A 30 17.91 37.46 14.30
CA THR A 30 17.75 38.90 14.04
C THR A 30 19.04 39.60 13.63
N ASP A 31 20.20 39.09 14.06
CA ASP A 31 21.54 39.59 13.69
C ASP A 31 22.09 38.99 12.38
N GLY A 32 21.31 38.15 11.69
CA GLY A 32 21.67 37.55 10.42
C GLY A 32 22.45 36.23 10.49
N ARG A 33 22.76 35.70 11.68
CA ARG A 33 23.28 34.33 11.82
C ARG A 33 22.24 33.29 11.40
N MET A 34 22.67 32.18 10.80
CA MET A 34 21.80 31.04 10.48
C MET A 34 22.01 29.85 11.41
N ALA A 35 20.95 29.08 11.60
CA ALA A 35 20.98 27.73 12.14
C ALA A 35 20.34 26.74 11.15
N VAL A 36 20.82 25.49 11.16
CA VAL A 36 20.34 24.39 10.29
C VAL A 36 20.49 23.07 11.04
N SER A 37 19.76 22.04 10.61
CA SER A 37 19.96 20.66 11.02
C SER A 37 20.76 19.90 9.96
N ILE A 38 21.74 19.09 10.35
CA ILE A 38 22.48 18.17 9.47
C ILE A 38 22.62 16.84 10.22
N ASP A 39 22.14 15.74 9.63
CA ASP A 39 22.30 14.37 10.17
C ASP A 39 21.91 14.21 11.65
N GLY A 40 20.90 14.97 12.10
CA GLY A 40 20.41 14.92 13.47
C GLY A 40 21.14 15.84 14.45
N ASP A 41 22.10 16.65 14.00
CA ASP A 41 22.76 17.66 14.82
C ASP A 41 22.43 19.09 14.32
N LEU A 42 22.36 20.04 15.25
CA LEU A 42 22.18 21.46 14.94
C LEU A 42 23.53 22.12 14.67
N TYR A 43 23.58 22.93 13.63
CA TYR A 43 24.72 23.78 13.29
C TYR A 43 24.30 25.23 13.28
N VAL A 44 25.17 26.12 13.73
CA VAL A 44 24.92 27.56 13.82
C VAL A 44 26.10 28.35 13.26
N GLN A 45 25.85 29.49 12.63
CA GLN A 45 26.93 30.38 12.19
C GLN A 45 27.50 31.20 13.35
N GLN A 46 28.83 31.34 13.41
CA GLN A 46 29.49 32.17 14.43
C GLN A 46 29.16 33.67 14.28
N SER A 47 28.95 34.12 13.05
CA SER A 47 28.53 35.47 12.64
C SER A 47 27.73 35.37 11.34
N ALA A 48 26.96 36.38 10.96
CA ALA A 48 26.19 36.38 9.71
C ALA A 48 27.09 36.08 8.50
N GLY A 49 26.80 35.02 7.74
CA GLY A 49 27.64 34.59 6.61
C GLY A 49 29.01 34.01 7.00
N GLY A 50 29.28 33.86 8.30
CA GLY A 50 30.52 33.33 8.86
C GLY A 50 30.54 31.80 8.92
N LYS A 51 31.59 31.28 9.57
CA LYS A 51 31.85 29.84 9.72
C LYS A 51 30.70 29.13 10.46
N TRP A 52 30.38 27.90 10.05
CA TRP A 52 29.45 27.01 10.75
C TRP A 52 30.15 26.32 11.94
N MET A 53 29.48 26.27 13.09
CA MET A 53 29.87 25.51 14.28
C MET A 53 28.75 24.54 14.68
N PRO A 54 29.07 23.29 15.09
CA PRO A 54 28.07 22.41 15.67
C PRO A 54 27.60 22.97 17.02
N LEU A 55 26.29 23.00 17.22
CA LEU A 55 25.63 23.46 18.43
C LEU A 55 25.17 22.27 19.29
N THR A 56 24.77 21.17 18.65
CA THR A 56 24.49 19.90 19.31
C THR A 56 25.38 18.79 18.77
N LYS A 57 25.49 17.71 19.54
CA LYS A 57 26.25 16.51 19.21
C LYS A 57 25.71 15.34 20.03
N GLY A 58 25.37 14.23 19.39
CA GLY A 58 24.98 13.03 20.13
C GLY A 58 24.23 12.00 19.30
N ALA A 59 23.65 11.01 19.98
CA ALA A 59 22.79 9.99 19.34
C ALA A 59 21.33 10.45 19.15
N ALA A 60 20.99 11.60 19.74
CA ALA A 60 19.67 12.21 19.59
C ALA A 60 19.58 12.95 18.26
N TRP A 61 18.38 12.95 17.69
CA TRP A 61 18.04 13.67 16.47
C TRP A 61 17.45 15.03 16.83
N ASP A 62 18.20 16.09 16.56
CA ASP A 62 17.83 17.47 16.77
C ASP A 62 17.47 18.14 15.42
N ARG A 63 16.25 18.68 15.31
CA ARG A 63 15.71 19.25 14.07
C ARG A 63 14.82 20.47 14.29
N ASP A 64 14.45 21.12 13.19
CA ASP A 64 13.56 22.29 13.17
C ASP A 64 14.02 23.45 14.09
N PRO A 65 15.26 23.96 13.95
CA PRO A 65 15.77 25.02 14.82
C PRO A 65 15.01 26.34 14.61
N VAL A 66 14.73 27.05 15.71
CA VAL A 66 14.15 28.40 15.72
C VAL A 66 14.92 29.25 16.72
N TRP A 67 15.32 30.45 16.33
CA TRP A 67 16.03 31.36 17.20
C TRP A 67 15.11 31.98 18.26
N GLY A 68 15.62 32.10 19.48
CA GLY A 68 15.04 32.97 20.50
C GLY A 68 15.02 34.43 20.04
N THR A 69 14.06 35.22 20.53
CA THR A 69 13.92 36.64 20.18
C THR A 69 15.14 37.49 20.55
N ASP A 70 15.92 37.04 21.53
CA ASP A 70 17.18 37.66 21.96
C ASP A 70 18.41 37.25 21.12
N GLY A 71 18.25 36.29 20.20
CA GLY A 71 19.35 35.72 19.41
C GLY A 71 20.38 34.93 20.22
N LYS A 72 20.09 34.56 21.47
CA LYS A 72 21.04 33.90 22.39
C LYS A 72 20.73 32.43 22.62
N SER A 73 19.58 31.94 22.17
CA SER A 73 19.16 30.53 22.30
C SER A 73 18.47 30.02 21.05
N ILE A 74 18.39 28.68 20.93
CA ILE A 74 17.63 27.98 19.89
C ILE A 74 16.60 27.08 20.56
N ILE A 75 15.36 27.13 20.06
CA ILE A 75 14.29 26.17 20.32
C ILE A 75 14.28 25.17 19.18
N TYR A 76 14.21 23.88 19.47
CA TYR A 76 14.29 22.82 18.47
C TYR A 76 13.54 21.57 18.93
N SER A 77 13.22 20.66 18.01
CA SER A 77 12.63 19.36 18.32
C SER A 77 13.74 18.32 18.48
N SER A 78 13.71 17.55 19.57
CA SER A 78 14.69 16.49 19.85
C SER A 78 14.07 15.25 20.47
N ASN A 79 14.48 14.08 19.97
CA ASN A 79 14.09 12.79 20.51
C ASN A 79 14.99 12.29 21.66
N ARG A 80 15.86 13.14 22.21
CA ARG A 80 16.80 12.79 23.30
C ARG A 80 16.14 12.23 24.57
N ALA A 81 14.83 12.38 24.71
CA ALA A 81 14.04 11.81 25.81
C ALA A 81 13.09 10.67 25.36
N GLY A 82 13.42 9.99 24.25
CA GLY A 82 12.69 8.84 23.71
C GLY A 82 11.54 9.20 22.75
N VAL A 83 10.99 10.42 22.87
CA VAL A 83 9.99 11.01 21.95
C VAL A 83 10.44 12.40 21.53
N PHE A 84 10.05 12.87 20.35
CA PHE A 84 10.37 14.24 19.95
C PHE A 84 9.65 15.21 20.88
N SER A 85 10.42 16.04 21.57
CA SER A 85 9.93 17.13 22.40
C SER A 85 10.63 18.41 21.98
N LEU A 86 10.04 19.55 22.30
CA LEU A 86 10.72 20.83 22.18
C LEU A 86 11.77 21.00 23.29
N TRP A 87 12.94 21.47 22.91
CA TRP A 87 14.07 21.80 23.78
C TRP A 87 14.59 23.19 23.48
N ARG A 88 15.26 23.79 24.47
CA ARG A 88 15.96 25.05 24.34
C ARG A 88 17.44 24.86 24.66
N ILE A 89 18.33 25.41 23.83
CA ILE A 89 19.77 25.40 24.08
C ILE A 89 20.36 26.82 23.91
N PRO A 90 21.22 27.29 24.82
CA PRO A 90 21.97 28.54 24.64
C PRO A 90 23.02 28.41 23.52
N VAL A 91 23.19 29.47 22.72
CA VAL A 91 24.16 29.51 21.59
C VAL A 91 25.57 29.89 22.06
N ALA A 92 25.71 30.51 23.24
CA ALA A 92 26.95 31.14 23.69
C ALA A 92 27.85 30.26 24.58
N ILE A 93 27.47 29.02 24.89
CA ILE A 93 28.20 28.17 25.86
C ILE A 93 28.20 26.72 25.37
N THR A 94 29.33 26.28 24.82
CA THR A 94 29.61 24.85 24.64
C THR A 94 29.66 24.19 26.03
N GLY A 95 28.75 23.25 26.31
CA GLY A 95 28.73 22.50 27.59
C GLY A 95 27.55 22.79 28.51
N THR A 96 26.59 23.64 28.11
CA THR A 96 25.32 23.80 28.84
C THR A 96 24.33 22.72 28.45
N GLU A 97 23.74 22.06 29.45
CA GLU A 97 22.67 21.07 29.24
C GLU A 97 21.41 21.72 28.66
N PRO A 98 20.81 21.16 27.58
CA PRO A 98 19.57 21.69 27.02
C PRO A 98 18.37 21.54 27.95
N GLU A 99 17.51 22.54 27.95
CA GLU A 99 16.28 22.58 28.74
C GLU A 99 15.13 21.96 27.95
N ARG A 100 14.41 20.98 28.53
CA ARG A 100 13.21 20.41 27.91
C ARG A 100 12.01 21.33 28.14
N LEU A 101 11.36 21.79 27.06
CA LEU A 101 10.21 22.68 27.12
C LEU A 101 8.87 21.95 27.17
N THR A 102 8.77 20.77 26.54
CA THR A 102 7.53 19.98 26.43
C THR A 102 7.78 18.54 26.84
N ASN A 103 6.78 17.88 27.42
CA ASN A 103 6.92 16.53 27.96
C ASN A 103 5.72 15.62 27.65
N ALA A 104 4.97 15.95 26.60
CA ALA A 104 3.86 15.14 26.12
C ALA A 104 4.36 13.76 25.62
N ARG A 105 3.41 12.82 25.53
CA ARG A 105 3.68 11.46 25.02
C ARG A 105 3.75 11.39 23.50
N ASP A 106 3.13 12.36 22.83
CA ASP A 106 3.14 12.50 21.38
C ASP A 106 4.32 13.37 20.94
N ASP A 107 4.77 13.20 19.70
CA ASP A 107 5.87 13.97 19.14
C ASP A 107 5.49 15.45 18.99
N ASP A 108 6.31 16.34 19.56
CA ASP A 108 6.25 17.78 19.38
C ASP A 108 7.35 18.24 18.40
N SER A 109 6.94 18.85 17.28
CA SER A 109 7.80 19.19 16.15
C SER A 109 7.43 20.54 15.51
N ALA A 110 8.26 21.02 14.57
CA ALA A 110 8.06 22.27 13.86
C ALA A 110 7.70 23.47 14.77
N PRO A 111 8.54 23.82 15.76
CA PRO A 111 8.29 24.98 16.60
C PRO A 111 8.24 26.28 15.79
N SER A 112 7.53 27.27 16.30
CA SER A 112 7.51 28.66 15.83
C SER A 112 7.34 29.59 17.02
N LEU A 113 8.21 30.61 17.13
CA LEU A 113 8.25 31.53 18.26
C LEU A 113 7.54 32.84 17.94
N ALA A 114 6.67 33.29 18.85
CA ALA A 114 6.05 34.60 18.82
C ALA A 114 6.90 35.65 19.59
N PRO A 115 6.72 36.95 19.32
CA PRO A 115 7.48 38.02 20.01
C PRO A 115 7.28 38.07 21.52
N ASP A 116 6.12 37.63 22.01
CA ASP A 116 5.79 37.56 23.44
C ASP A 116 6.42 36.35 24.15
N GLY A 117 7.15 35.50 23.42
CA GLY A 117 7.79 34.28 23.92
C GLY A 117 6.93 33.02 23.82
N SER A 118 5.69 33.12 23.33
CA SER A 118 4.82 31.96 23.10
C SER A 118 5.34 31.10 21.95
N VAL A 119 5.22 29.78 22.06
CA VAL A 119 5.71 28.83 21.04
C VAL A 119 4.54 28.04 20.45
N ALA A 120 4.32 28.15 19.14
CA ALA A 120 3.43 27.25 18.43
C ALA A 120 4.22 26.03 17.94
N PHE A 121 3.60 24.86 17.92
CA PHE A 121 4.25 23.62 17.48
C PHE A 121 3.21 22.60 17.04
N VAL A 122 3.65 21.59 16.31
CA VAL A 122 2.81 20.47 15.90
C VAL A 122 2.98 19.35 16.92
N ARG A 123 1.86 18.93 17.52
CA ARG A 123 1.80 17.73 18.36
C ARG A 123 1.14 16.59 17.57
N GLY A 124 1.79 15.44 17.54
CA GLY A 124 1.36 14.26 16.78
C GLY A 124 1.78 14.30 15.31
N PHE A 125 1.42 13.26 14.56
CA PHE A 125 1.84 13.05 13.17
C PHE A 125 0.68 12.63 12.26
N GLY A 126 0.85 12.82 10.95
CA GLY A 126 -0.14 12.44 9.94
C GLY A 126 -1.52 13.06 10.22
N GLY A 127 -2.58 12.25 10.18
CA GLY A 127 -3.95 12.68 10.45
C GLY A 127 -4.20 13.22 11.87
N GLY A 128 -3.33 12.89 12.83
CA GLY A 128 -3.40 13.35 14.22
C GLY A 128 -2.59 14.61 14.52
N ALA A 129 -1.87 15.16 13.54
CA ALA A 129 -1.09 16.37 13.71
C ALA A 129 -2.01 17.56 14.04
N ARG A 130 -1.78 18.23 15.17
CA ARG A 130 -2.51 19.42 15.61
C ARG A 130 -1.54 20.52 15.99
N ILE A 131 -1.96 21.76 15.80
CA ILE A 131 -1.17 22.90 16.28
C ILE A 131 -1.52 23.17 17.73
N TRP A 132 -0.49 23.21 18.57
CA TRP A 132 -0.54 23.60 19.96
C TRP A 132 0.27 24.86 20.18
N THR A 133 -0.13 25.64 21.17
CA THR A 133 0.58 26.83 21.63
C THR A 133 0.99 26.62 23.08
N ARG A 134 2.25 26.90 23.38
CA ARG A 134 2.81 26.97 24.73
C ARG A 134 3.03 28.44 25.09
N ALA A 135 2.36 28.94 26.12
CA ALA A 135 2.56 30.29 26.61
C ALA A 135 3.86 30.40 27.44
N ALA A 136 4.29 31.63 27.73
CA ALA A 136 5.51 31.90 28.51
C ALA A 136 5.48 31.33 29.94
N ASP A 137 4.29 31.16 30.52
CA ASP A 137 4.09 30.51 31.84
C ASP A 137 4.16 28.97 31.77
N GLY A 138 4.29 28.41 30.57
CA GLY A 138 4.38 26.98 30.33
C GLY A 138 3.04 26.25 30.20
N SER A 139 1.92 26.97 30.16
CA SER A 139 0.62 26.39 29.82
C SER A 139 0.54 26.04 28.33
N GLU A 140 -0.09 24.91 28.00
CA GLU A 140 -0.22 24.42 26.63
C GLU A 140 -1.68 24.27 26.23
N THR A 141 -2.05 24.85 25.09
CA THR A 141 -3.42 24.81 24.56
C THR A 141 -3.41 24.47 23.09
N ARG A 142 -4.39 23.68 22.64
CA ARG A 142 -4.59 23.42 21.22
C ARG A 142 -5.09 24.70 20.54
N LEU A 143 -4.44 25.11 19.44
CA LEU A 143 -4.74 26.35 18.75
C LEU A 143 -6.12 26.32 18.05
N THR A 144 -6.51 25.16 17.53
CA THR A 144 -7.76 24.99 16.78
C THR A 144 -8.54 23.79 17.31
N THR A 145 -9.87 23.85 17.26
CA THR A 145 -10.74 22.72 17.62
C THR A 145 -11.02 21.79 16.44
N ARG A 146 -10.35 21.99 15.31
CA ARG A 146 -10.64 21.28 14.06
C ARG A 146 -9.89 19.97 13.98
N GLU A 147 -10.57 18.92 13.54
CA GLU A 147 -10.00 17.56 13.48
C GLU A 147 -9.23 17.25 12.20
N GLN A 148 -9.09 18.23 11.29
CA GLN A 148 -8.16 18.09 10.17
C GLN A 148 -6.72 18.17 10.68
N ALA A 149 -5.82 17.47 9.99
CA ALA A 149 -4.40 17.58 10.28
C ALA A 149 -3.89 18.99 9.92
N GLU A 150 -3.08 19.54 10.83
CA GLU A 150 -2.53 20.88 10.71
C GLU A 150 -1.03 20.81 10.95
N ILE A 151 -0.25 21.37 10.03
CA ILE A 151 1.22 21.30 10.06
C ILE A 151 1.84 22.67 9.75
N ALA A 152 3.16 22.75 9.97
CA ALA A 152 4.00 23.90 9.62
C ALA A 152 3.45 25.25 10.15
N PRO A 153 3.20 25.39 11.47
CA PRO A 153 2.78 26.67 12.04
C PRO A 153 3.90 27.70 11.92
N ALA A 154 3.54 28.96 11.61
CA ALA A 154 4.44 30.10 11.72
C ALA A 154 3.72 31.36 12.19
N TYR A 155 4.16 31.94 13.30
CA TYR A 155 3.69 33.25 13.75
C TYR A 155 4.12 34.36 12.79
N SER A 156 3.26 35.37 12.62
CA SER A 156 3.64 36.62 11.98
C SER A 156 4.64 37.39 12.85
N PRO A 157 5.49 38.25 12.28
CA PRO A 157 6.52 38.98 13.03
C PRO A 157 5.99 39.86 14.18
N ASP A 158 4.75 40.33 14.07
CA ASP A 158 4.05 41.12 15.09
C ASP A 158 3.28 40.24 16.10
N GLY A 159 3.27 38.92 15.93
CA GLY A 159 2.53 37.96 16.76
C GLY A 159 1.00 38.02 16.63
N SER A 160 0.44 38.88 15.77
CA SER A 160 -1.02 39.07 15.68
C SER A 160 -1.74 37.96 14.89
N ARG A 161 -0.97 37.22 14.07
CA ARG A 161 -1.47 36.16 13.18
C ARG A 161 -0.58 34.91 13.27
N ILE A 162 -1.15 33.78 12.87
CA ILE A 162 -0.43 32.53 12.67
C ILE A 162 -0.83 31.92 11.33
N ALA A 163 0.16 31.59 10.52
CA ALA A 163 -0.03 30.83 9.28
C ALA A 163 0.18 29.34 9.55
N TYR A 164 -0.56 28.48 8.87
CA TYR A 164 -0.37 27.04 8.93
C TYR A 164 -0.93 26.35 7.70
N VAL A 165 -0.51 25.11 7.48
CA VAL A 165 -1.04 24.27 6.42
C VAL A 165 -2.11 23.35 7.00
N GLN A 166 -3.32 23.43 6.46
CA GLN A 166 -4.41 22.51 6.76
C GLN A 166 -4.50 21.45 5.67
N LEU A 167 -4.53 20.18 6.07
CA LEU A 167 -4.55 19.03 5.17
C LEU A 167 -6.00 18.55 4.98
N PHE A 168 -6.39 18.39 3.71
CA PHE A 168 -7.65 17.83 3.29
C PHE A 168 -7.40 16.65 2.36
N GLU A 169 -8.40 15.77 2.21
CA GLU A 169 -8.37 14.68 1.23
C GLU A 169 -8.19 15.21 -0.21
N THR A 170 -8.69 16.42 -0.49
CA THR A 170 -8.63 17.07 -1.81
C THR A 170 -7.38 17.95 -2.03
N GLY A 171 -6.44 17.97 -1.09
CA GLY A 171 -5.22 18.80 -1.17
C GLY A 171 -4.91 19.58 0.10
N ARG A 172 -4.03 20.57 0.01
CA ARG A 172 -3.56 21.35 1.16
C ARG A 172 -3.94 22.79 0.98
N ARG A 173 -4.24 23.47 2.09
CA ARG A 173 -4.56 24.90 2.08
C ARG A 173 -3.65 25.63 3.05
N LEU A 174 -3.13 26.77 2.64
CA LEU A 174 -2.44 27.70 3.53
C LEU A 174 -3.50 28.57 4.20
N ILE A 175 -3.61 28.44 5.51
CA ILE A 175 -4.53 29.18 6.35
C ILE A 175 -3.76 30.26 7.09
N ILE A 176 -4.32 31.46 7.17
CA ILE A 176 -3.84 32.54 8.04
C ILE A 176 -4.93 32.82 9.06
N ARG A 177 -4.62 32.60 10.33
CA ARG A 177 -5.52 32.88 11.45
C ARG A 177 -5.14 34.18 12.12
N THR A 178 -6.11 35.07 12.30
CA THR A 178 -6.00 36.23 13.19
C THR A 178 -6.29 35.79 14.62
N LEU A 179 -5.35 36.00 15.55
CA LEU A 179 -5.47 35.47 16.91
C LEU A 179 -6.51 36.21 17.75
N ALA A 180 -6.59 37.54 17.60
CA ALA A 180 -7.48 38.39 18.41
C ALA A 180 -8.98 38.03 18.30
N ASN A 181 -9.41 37.48 17.16
CA ASN A 181 -10.80 37.10 16.91
C ASN A 181 -10.95 35.65 16.42
N SER A 182 -9.87 34.87 16.42
CA SER A 182 -9.83 33.49 15.95
C SER A 182 -10.32 33.25 14.52
N ARG A 183 -10.35 34.30 13.68
CA ARG A 183 -10.83 34.22 12.29
C ARG A 183 -9.76 33.62 11.38
N ASP A 184 -10.14 32.60 10.62
CA ASP A 184 -9.29 32.00 9.59
C ASP A 184 -9.60 32.60 8.21
N GLY A 185 -8.56 32.89 7.44
CA GLY A 185 -8.61 33.16 6.01
C GLY A 185 -7.81 32.11 5.24
N VAL A 186 -8.32 31.70 4.08
CA VAL A 186 -7.58 30.83 3.16
C VAL A 186 -6.74 31.72 2.25
N ALA A 187 -5.42 31.71 2.41
CA ALA A 187 -4.52 32.51 1.56
C ALA A 187 -4.07 31.75 0.31
N VAL A 188 -4.01 30.42 0.38
CA VAL A 188 -3.72 29.56 -0.79
C VAL A 188 -4.60 28.31 -0.69
N ALA A 189 -5.41 28.06 -1.72
CA ALA A 189 -6.32 26.92 -1.79
C ALA A 189 -5.91 25.85 -2.81
N ASP A 190 -5.00 26.21 -3.72
CA ASP A 190 -4.41 25.41 -4.78
C ASP A 190 -2.90 25.23 -4.53
N ARG A 191 -2.15 24.54 -5.39
CA ARG A 191 -0.67 24.38 -5.28
C ARG A 191 -0.12 23.54 -4.13
N ALA A 192 -0.94 23.02 -3.22
CA ALA A 192 -0.55 22.07 -2.17
C ALA A 192 0.65 22.55 -1.30
N PRO A 193 0.50 23.66 -0.55
CA PRO A 193 1.56 24.19 0.33
C PRO A 193 2.00 23.18 1.40
N GLU A 194 3.30 23.14 1.73
CA GLU A 194 3.82 22.18 2.73
C GLU A 194 4.76 22.80 3.78
N ARG A 195 5.60 23.74 3.38
CA ARG A 195 6.56 24.47 4.23
C ARG A 195 6.33 25.95 4.04
N LEU A 196 6.37 26.75 5.09
CA LEU A 196 6.06 28.17 5.00
C LEU A 196 6.96 29.04 5.87
N ALA A 197 7.13 30.31 5.47
CA ALA A 197 7.82 31.33 6.26
C ALA A 197 7.26 32.73 5.96
N TRP A 198 7.06 33.53 7.01
CA TRP A 198 6.64 34.93 6.89
C TRP A 198 7.80 35.83 6.47
N SER A 199 7.50 36.84 5.65
CA SER A 199 8.42 37.95 5.42
C SER A 199 8.57 38.77 6.72
N PRO A 200 9.73 39.44 6.94
CA PRO A 200 9.99 40.18 8.17
C PRO A 200 9.02 41.33 8.45
N ASP A 201 8.42 41.90 7.40
CA ASP A 201 7.39 42.94 7.48
C ASP A 201 5.96 42.39 7.69
N GLY A 202 5.79 41.06 7.70
CA GLY A 202 4.50 40.39 7.84
C GLY A 202 3.54 40.59 6.66
N SER A 203 4.02 41.10 5.53
CA SER A 203 3.19 41.39 4.36
C SER A 203 3.00 40.17 3.44
N ARG A 204 3.91 39.20 3.49
CA ARG A 204 3.96 38.04 2.58
C ARG A 204 4.34 36.75 3.29
N ILE A 205 4.03 35.64 2.63
CA ILE A 205 4.41 34.28 3.03
C ILE A 205 5.05 33.61 1.83
N VAL A 206 6.19 32.95 2.03
CA VAL A 206 6.72 31.98 1.05
C VAL A 206 6.31 30.58 1.44
N PHE A 207 6.09 29.73 0.46
CA PHE A 207 5.83 28.33 0.70
C PHE A 207 6.36 27.41 -0.39
N SER A 208 6.60 26.16 -0.01
CA SER A 208 7.06 25.10 -0.90
C SER A 208 5.90 24.23 -1.37
N THR A 209 6.01 23.73 -2.59
CA THR A 209 5.00 22.89 -3.25
C THR A 209 5.62 21.59 -3.78
N PRO A 210 4.90 20.45 -3.74
CA PRO A 210 5.33 19.20 -4.37
C PRO A 210 5.16 19.26 -5.90
N ALA A 211 5.81 18.36 -6.64
CA ALA A 211 5.70 18.24 -8.11
C ALA A 211 4.33 17.74 -8.63
N ILE A 212 3.36 17.59 -7.74
CA ILE A 212 2.08 16.95 -8.03
C ILE A 212 1.15 17.94 -8.76
N GLY A 213 0.86 17.68 -10.04
CA GLY A 213 -0.12 18.43 -10.84
C GLY A 213 0.24 19.89 -11.19
N GLY A 214 1.50 20.32 -10.96
CA GLY A 214 1.98 21.68 -11.22
C GLY A 214 3.51 21.79 -11.20
N ARG A 215 4.06 23.00 -11.41
CA ARG A 215 5.52 23.22 -11.28
C ARG A 215 5.92 23.13 -9.80
N ALA A 216 6.67 22.09 -9.44
CA ALA A 216 7.37 22.02 -8.16
C ALA A 216 8.20 23.29 -7.96
N GLY A 217 8.23 23.80 -6.73
CA GLY A 217 9.00 25.02 -6.46
C GLY A 217 8.59 25.78 -5.22
N ILE A 218 9.26 26.91 -5.03
CA ILE A 218 8.95 27.93 -4.03
C ILE A 218 8.02 28.97 -4.65
N TYR A 219 6.99 29.33 -3.91
CA TYR A 219 6.03 30.36 -4.27
C TYR A 219 5.95 31.42 -3.16
N ALA A 220 5.53 32.64 -3.51
CA ALA A 220 5.28 33.74 -2.59
C ALA A 220 3.85 34.27 -2.77
N VAL A 221 3.16 34.52 -1.66
CA VAL A 221 1.78 35.01 -1.60
C VAL A 221 1.71 36.19 -0.61
N PRO A 222 0.95 37.27 -0.88
CA PRO A 222 0.62 38.26 0.14
C PRO A 222 -0.23 37.67 1.25
N ALA A 223 -0.18 38.28 2.43
CA ALA A 223 -0.93 37.82 3.60
C ALA A 223 -2.46 37.86 3.43
N ASN A 224 -2.98 38.54 2.40
CA ASN A 224 -4.39 38.56 2.05
C ASN A 224 -4.77 37.54 0.96
N GLY A 225 -3.80 36.78 0.42
CA GLY A 225 -4.03 35.76 -0.61
C GLY A 225 -4.31 36.31 -2.01
N SER A 226 -4.05 37.58 -2.29
CA SER A 226 -4.50 38.24 -3.53
C SER A 226 -3.88 37.68 -4.82
N TYR A 227 -2.67 37.12 -4.76
CA TYR A 227 -2.00 36.44 -5.88
C TYR A 227 -0.94 35.47 -5.38
N THR A 228 -0.53 34.51 -6.23
CA THR A 228 0.53 33.55 -5.93
C THR A 228 1.61 33.60 -7.01
N ASN A 229 2.84 33.98 -6.64
CA ASN A 229 3.96 34.09 -7.56
C ASN A 229 4.92 32.92 -7.43
N PHE A 230 5.38 32.43 -8.57
CA PHE A 230 6.49 31.48 -8.62
C PHE A 230 7.82 32.21 -8.36
N VAL A 231 8.65 31.65 -7.48
CA VAL A 231 9.93 32.23 -7.05
C VAL A 231 11.10 31.41 -7.56
N ALA A 232 11.06 30.09 -7.41
CA ALA A 232 12.12 29.19 -7.84
C ALA A 232 11.57 27.80 -8.14
N SER A 233 12.16 27.06 -9.08
CA SER A 233 11.83 25.65 -9.37
C SER A 233 12.36 24.67 -8.33
N ARG A 234 13.20 25.15 -7.41
CA ARG A 234 13.77 24.34 -6.32
C ARG A 234 12.72 24.10 -5.24
N ARG A 235 12.65 22.88 -4.70
CA ARG A 235 11.75 22.51 -3.60
C ARG A 235 12.59 22.26 -2.35
N GLY A 236 12.15 22.77 -1.21
CA GLY A 236 12.90 22.63 0.03
C GLY A 236 12.25 23.31 1.23
N ASP A 237 12.89 23.26 2.39
CA ASP A 237 12.52 24.12 3.53
C ASP A 237 12.96 25.56 3.25
N VAL A 238 12.17 26.55 3.66
CA VAL A 238 12.36 27.96 3.28
C VAL A 238 12.47 28.90 4.48
N ALA A 239 13.32 29.92 4.38
CA ALA A 239 13.42 30.99 5.37
C ALA A 239 13.73 32.36 4.73
N TRP A 240 13.21 33.44 5.31
CA TRP A 240 13.51 34.82 4.90
C TRP A 240 14.73 35.37 5.64
N SER A 241 15.57 36.14 4.95
CA SER A 241 16.56 36.97 5.62
C SER A 241 15.88 38.08 6.44
N PRO A 242 16.49 38.57 7.54
CA PRO A 242 15.92 39.66 8.34
C PRO A 242 15.65 40.95 7.55
N SER A 243 16.44 41.22 6.52
CA SER A 243 16.27 42.35 5.61
C SER A 243 15.06 42.21 4.66
N GLY A 244 14.50 41.01 4.53
CA GLY A 244 13.46 40.68 3.54
C GLY A 244 13.96 40.66 2.09
N THR A 245 15.28 40.75 1.86
CA THR A 245 15.87 40.83 0.52
C THR A 245 16.38 39.50 -0.01
N GLN A 246 16.46 38.46 0.81
CA GLN A 246 16.92 37.12 0.42
C GLN A 246 16.04 36.00 0.99
N LEU A 247 16.05 34.85 0.30
CA LEU A 247 15.43 33.60 0.70
C LEU A 247 16.48 32.49 0.78
N ALA A 248 16.48 31.73 1.88
CA ALA A 248 17.23 30.49 2.01
C ALA A 248 16.34 29.29 1.68
N ILE A 249 16.86 28.32 0.91
CA ILE A 249 16.16 27.09 0.52
C ILE A 249 17.07 25.89 0.83
N ALA A 250 16.60 24.96 1.66
CA ALA A 250 17.26 23.67 1.90
C ALA A 250 16.54 22.54 1.14
N GLU A 251 17.17 22.00 0.09
CA GLU A 251 16.50 21.14 -0.90
C GLU A 251 16.09 19.74 -0.42
N ILE A 252 14.99 19.21 -0.94
CA ILE A 252 14.46 17.86 -0.60
C ILE A 252 14.29 17.03 -1.88
N ASP A 253 14.88 15.84 -1.94
CA ASP A 253 14.79 14.87 -3.06
C ASP A 253 13.39 14.22 -3.22
N GLU A 254 13.07 13.78 -4.45
CA GLU A 254 11.79 13.14 -4.80
C GLU A 254 11.77 11.63 -4.47
N GLY A 255 10.89 11.19 -3.56
CA GLY A 255 10.64 9.77 -3.24
C GLY A 255 9.17 9.49 -2.82
N GLY A 256 8.45 8.71 -3.62
CA GLY A 256 7.00 8.44 -3.47
C GLY A 256 6.63 7.12 -2.76
N PRO A 257 5.32 6.83 -2.53
CA PRO A 257 4.79 5.54 -2.12
C PRO A 257 4.42 4.67 -3.34
N GLY A 258 4.37 3.35 -3.12
CA GLY A 258 4.19 2.30 -4.13
C GLY A 258 2.91 2.37 -5.00
N TYR A 259 3.01 1.73 -6.16
CA TYR A 259 2.12 1.76 -7.32
C TYR A 259 0.97 0.74 -7.25
N ASN A 260 -0.24 1.12 -7.69
CA ASN A 260 -1.48 0.32 -7.63
C ASN A 260 -2.17 0.07 -8.99
N GLY A 261 -1.43 -0.03 -10.10
CA GLY A 261 -2.01 -0.57 -11.35
C GLY A 261 -2.62 0.41 -12.37
N ASP A 262 -2.43 1.74 -12.26
CA ASP A 262 -2.87 2.72 -13.26
C ASP A 262 -1.75 3.72 -13.72
N PRO A 263 -1.38 3.76 -15.02
CA PRO A 263 -0.41 4.71 -15.61
C PRO A 263 -0.93 6.13 -15.85
N ALA A 264 -2.25 6.40 -15.80
CA ALA A 264 -2.78 7.74 -16.05
C ALA A 264 -2.48 8.75 -14.92
N ARG A 265 -1.78 8.34 -13.86
CA ARG A 265 -1.49 9.15 -12.67
C ARG A 265 -0.04 9.11 -12.18
N LEU A 266 0.91 9.15 -13.11
CA LEU A 266 2.33 9.44 -12.83
C LEU A 266 2.55 10.82 -12.15
N GLY A 267 1.51 11.65 -12.01
CA GLY A 267 1.58 12.97 -11.40
C GLY A 267 1.25 13.08 -9.90
N ASP A 268 0.79 12.03 -9.20
CA ASP A 268 0.11 12.20 -7.89
C ASP A 268 0.74 11.46 -6.67
N ARG A 269 1.99 10.97 -6.72
CA ARG A 269 2.51 10.04 -5.69
C ARG A 269 3.70 10.60 -4.89
N ALA A 270 3.47 11.11 -3.68
CA ALA A 270 4.52 11.40 -2.69
C ALA A 270 4.22 10.72 -1.34
N VAL A 271 5.29 10.22 -0.69
CA VAL A 271 5.47 9.74 0.70
C VAL A 271 6.14 8.34 0.80
N ARG A 272 7.48 8.34 0.81
CA ARG A 272 8.28 7.79 1.93
C ARG A 272 9.63 8.53 2.04
N ASP A 273 10.15 8.50 3.27
CA ASP A 273 11.18 9.34 3.91
C ASP A 273 12.49 9.57 3.12
N PRO A 274 13.01 10.82 3.03
CA PRO A 274 14.13 11.18 2.17
C PRO A 274 15.44 11.16 2.96
N PHE A 275 16.29 10.16 2.74
CA PHE A 275 17.66 10.13 3.30
C PHE A 275 18.71 10.01 2.20
N GLY A 276 18.48 10.69 1.08
CA GLY A 276 19.50 10.92 0.05
C GLY A 276 20.48 12.01 0.48
N THR A 277 21.78 11.72 0.36
CA THR A 277 22.90 12.57 0.78
C THR A 277 23.24 13.69 -0.21
N GLN A 278 22.25 14.22 -0.96
CA GLN A 278 22.48 15.19 -2.04
C GLN A 278 21.87 16.59 -1.83
N SER A 279 21.09 16.81 -0.76
CA SER A 279 20.46 18.11 -0.47
C SER A 279 21.46 19.27 -0.30
N GLN A 280 21.19 20.40 -0.97
CA GLN A 280 21.99 21.64 -0.91
C GLN A 280 21.22 22.78 -0.23
N LEU A 281 21.95 23.68 0.46
CA LEU A 281 21.43 24.97 0.93
C LEU A 281 21.75 26.06 -0.11
N VAL A 282 20.73 26.77 -0.57
CA VAL A 282 20.83 27.81 -1.62
C VAL A 282 20.25 29.12 -1.12
N LEU A 283 20.93 30.25 -1.41
CA LEU A 283 20.43 31.60 -1.15
C LEU A 283 20.01 32.26 -2.47
N LEU A 284 18.82 32.85 -2.50
CA LEU A 284 18.26 33.57 -3.65
C LEU A 284 17.84 34.99 -3.26
N ALA A 285 17.80 35.92 -4.23
CA ALA A 285 17.16 37.22 -4.02
C ALA A 285 15.65 37.04 -3.84
N ALA A 286 15.07 37.73 -2.86
CA ALA A 286 13.64 37.68 -2.65
C ALA A 286 12.90 38.46 -3.75
N PRO A 287 11.78 37.94 -4.27
CA PRO A 287 11.03 38.60 -5.35
C PRO A 287 10.41 39.92 -4.86
N THR A 288 10.37 40.94 -5.72
CA THR A 288 9.59 42.17 -5.45
C THR A 288 8.09 41.88 -5.56
N ALA A 289 7.25 42.49 -4.73
CA ALA A 289 5.79 42.34 -4.83
C ALA A 289 5.30 42.95 -6.16
N PRO A 290 4.65 42.20 -7.07
CA PRO A 290 4.18 42.72 -8.35
C PRO A 290 3.19 43.88 -8.25
N ASP A 291 2.51 44.00 -7.11
CA ASP A 291 1.42 44.95 -6.88
C ASP A 291 1.85 46.12 -5.97
N ALA A 292 3.15 46.41 -5.82
CA ALA A 292 3.63 47.48 -4.92
C ALA A 292 2.99 48.86 -5.17
N ASP A 293 2.49 49.09 -6.40
CA ASP A 293 1.84 50.34 -6.83
C ASP A 293 0.33 50.19 -7.14
N ARG A 294 -0.32 49.07 -6.76
CA ARG A 294 -1.68 48.76 -7.20
C ARG A 294 -2.75 49.50 -6.38
N ARG A 295 -3.74 50.10 -7.06
CA ARG A 295 -5.00 50.58 -6.46
C ARG A 295 -6.11 49.55 -6.71
N GLU A 296 -6.84 49.19 -5.67
CA GLU A 296 -7.91 48.18 -5.75
C GLU A 296 -9.18 48.71 -6.43
N ALA A 297 -9.74 47.87 -7.31
CA ALA A 297 -11.15 47.85 -7.63
C ALA A 297 -11.68 46.46 -7.25
N VAL A 298 -12.71 46.41 -6.41
CA VAL A 298 -13.35 45.16 -5.99
C VAL A 298 -14.11 44.57 -7.17
N ILE A 299 -13.80 43.32 -7.54
CA ILE A 299 -14.64 42.53 -8.45
C ILE A 299 -15.15 41.33 -7.64
N ASP A 300 -16.45 41.35 -7.33
CA ASP A 300 -17.20 40.21 -6.82
C ASP A 300 -17.37 39.21 -7.97
N ALA A 301 -16.91 37.97 -7.79
CA ALA A 301 -17.15 36.89 -8.76
C ALA A 301 -18.05 35.82 -8.11
N PRO A 302 -19.38 36.01 -8.14
CA PRO A 302 -20.32 35.00 -7.65
C PRO A 302 -20.40 33.88 -8.70
N ARG A 303 -19.72 32.75 -8.48
CA ARG A 303 -20.14 31.52 -9.16
C ARG A 303 -21.35 30.96 -8.42
N ASP A 304 -22.45 30.82 -9.14
CA ASP A 304 -23.67 30.27 -8.62
C ASP A 304 -23.47 28.82 -8.12
N ARG A 305 -24.14 28.42 -7.03
CA ARG A 305 -23.96 27.08 -6.43
C ARG A 305 -24.40 25.99 -7.39
N ALA A 306 -25.49 26.24 -8.14
CA ALA A 306 -25.98 25.30 -9.12
C ALA A 306 -24.91 24.99 -10.17
N GLU A 307 -24.20 26.02 -10.65
CA GLU A 307 -23.08 25.88 -11.60
C GLU A 307 -21.93 25.03 -11.02
N ARG A 308 -21.55 25.24 -9.75
CA ARG A 308 -20.51 24.41 -9.10
C ARG A 308 -20.93 22.95 -8.97
N ASN A 309 -22.18 22.70 -8.59
CA ASN A 309 -22.70 21.35 -8.40
C ASN A 309 -22.78 20.59 -9.72
N SER A 310 -23.25 21.22 -10.80
CA SER A 310 -23.27 20.62 -12.13
C SER A 310 -21.85 20.30 -12.62
N ASN A 311 -20.88 21.20 -12.38
CA ASN A 311 -19.49 20.98 -12.77
C ASN A 311 -18.85 19.78 -12.03
N ALA A 312 -19.15 19.60 -10.73
CA ALA A 312 -18.66 18.45 -9.98
C ALA A 312 -19.22 17.12 -10.51
N LEU A 313 -20.50 17.10 -10.87
CA LEU A 313 -21.14 15.95 -11.52
C LEU A 313 -20.51 15.67 -12.89
N ASP A 314 -20.32 16.71 -13.70
CA ASP A 314 -19.74 16.61 -15.03
C ASP A 314 -18.32 16.02 -14.98
N GLN A 315 -17.49 16.44 -14.02
CA GLN A 315 -16.13 15.90 -13.82
C GLN A 315 -16.12 14.40 -13.45
N ILE A 316 -17.02 13.96 -12.56
CA ILE A 316 -17.13 12.54 -12.18
C ILE A 316 -17.56 11.69 -13.37
N TRP A 317 -18.53 12.21 -14.14
CA TRP A 317 -18.98 11.56 -15.37
C TRP A 317 -17.84 11.48 -16.40
N GLU A 318 -17.13 12.58 -16.66
CA GLU A 318 -16.03 12.64 -17.64
C GLU A 318 -14.90 11.68 -17.29
N ARG A 319 -14.52 11.62 -16.01
CA ARG A 319 -13.53 10.65 -15.52
C ARG A 319 -13.96 9.22 -15.82
N SER A 320 -15.17 8.86 -15.44
CA SER A 320 -15.71 7.50 -15.65
C SER A 320 -15.81 7.17 -17.14
N ALA A 321 -16.28 8.13 -17.96
CA ALA A 321 -16.40 8.01 -19.41
C ALA A 321 -15.03 7.74 -20.05
N LYS A 322 -14.00 8.49 -19.66
CA LYS A 322 -12.63 8.32 -20.16
C LYS A 322 -12.04 6.96 -19.77
N LEU A 323 -12.22 6.54 -18.52
CA LEU A 323 -11.61 5.31 -17.99
C LEU A 323 -12.26 4.05 -18.54
N TYR A 324 -13.59 4.00 -18.62
CA TYR A 324 -14.30 2.74 -18.82
C TYR A 324 -15.14 2.68 -20.10
N PHE A 325 -15.39 3.83 -20.73
CA PHE A 325 -16.31 3.93 -21.87
C PHE A 325 -15.69 4.56 -23.13
N SER A 326 -14.36 4.66 -23.18
CA SER A 326 -13.61 5.28 -24.29
C SER A 326 -13.41 4.37 -25.50
N THR A 327 -13.74 3.08 -25.39
CA THR A 327 -13.56 2.11 -26.49
C THR A 327 -14.81 2.03 -27.37
N PRO A 328 -14.68 1.69 -28.67
CA PRO A 328 -15.83 1.52 -29.56
C PRO A 328 -16.85 0.48 -29.05
N ALA A 329 -16.38 -0.58 -28.38
CA ALA A 329 -17.22 -1.62 -27.80
C ALA A 329 -18.06 -1.14 -26.59
N ALA A 330 -17.85 0.09 -26.12
CA ALA A 330 -18.59 0.70 -25.02
C ALA A 330 -19.57 1.79 -25.48
N ALA A 331 -19.75 2.03 -26.78
CA ALA A 331 -20.56 3.13 -27.31
C ALA A 331 -22.00 3.17 -26.78
N ASP A 332 -22.70 2.02 -26.76
CA ASP A 332 -24.07 1.95 -26.25
C ASP A 332 -24.14 2.23 -24.75
N ARG A 333 -23.17 1.71 -23.98
CA ARG A 333 -23.07 1.98 -22.54
C ARG A 333 -22.71 3.43 -22.26
N LEU A 334 -21.87 4.06 -23.07
CA LEU A 334 -21.58 5.49 -22.98
C LEU A 334 -22.84 6.33 -23.24
N ALA A 335 -23.68 5.94 -24.20
CA ALA A 335 -24.94 6.61 -24.46
C ALA A 335 -25.90 6.51 -23.27
N GLN A 336 -26.03 5.33 -22.66
CA GLN A 336 -26.79 5.14 -21.42
C GLN A 336 -26.23 5.98 -20.27
N TRP A 337 -24.91 6.02 -20.11
CA TRP A 337 -24.26 6.83 -19.08
C TRP A 337 -24.46 8.33 -19.28
N SER A 338 -24.48 8.79 -20.53
CA SER A 338 -24.78 10.19 -20.89
C SER A 338 -26.23 10.57 -20.58
N GLN A 339 -27.19 9.65 -20.79
CA GLN A 339 -28.59 9.89 -20.42
C GLN A 339 -28.75 10.02 -18.90
N LEU A 340 -28.08 9.17 -18.13
CA LEU A 340 -28.06 9.24 -16.66
C LEU A 340 -27.45 10.55 -16.17
N LYS A 341 -26.31 10.98 -16.74
CA LYS A 341 -25.69 12.29 -16.45
C LYS A 341 -26.71 13.41 -16.59
N ASN A 342 -27.39 13.51 -17.73
CA ASN A 342 -28.33 14.59 -18.00
C ASN A 342 -29.50 14.60 -17.01
N ARG A 343 -30.00 13.42 -16.61
CA ARG A 343 -31.07 13.28 -15.62
C ARG A 343 -30.64 13.73 -14.22
N PHE A 344 -29.42 13.39 -13.79
CA PHE A 344 -28.92 13.75 -12.47
C PHE A 344 -28.34 15.17 -12.39
N ARG A 345 -27.95 15.77 -13.53
CA ARG A 345 -27.43 17.15 -13.59
C ARG A 345 -28.41 18.16 -13.01
N ALA A 346 -29.69 18.09 -13.37
CA ALA A 346 -30.73 18.96 -12.81
C ALA A 346 -30.92 18.78 -11.28
N GLN A 347 -30.75 17.55 -10.77
CA GLN A 347 -30.81 17.28 -9.33
C GLN A 347 -29.58 17.83 -8.60
N ALA A 348 -28.40 17.78 -9.23
CA ALA A 348 -27.18 18.38 -8.68
C ALA A 348 -27.30 19.90 -8.62
N GLU A 349 -27.80 20.55 -9.67
CA GLU A 349 -28.06 22.00 -9.70
C GLU A 349 -29.01 22.43 -8.58
N ALA A 350 -30.04 21.62 -8.30
CA ALA A 350 -31.03 21.89 -7.25
C ALA A 350 -30.54 21.56 -5.82
N ALA A 351 -29.39 20.89 -5.66
CA ALA A 351 -28.90 20.47 -4.36
C ALA A 351 -28.56 21.67 -3.47
N LYS A 352 -29.17 21.72 -2.28
CA LYS A 352 -29.14 22.88 -1.39
C LYS A 352 -27.88 22.92 -0.52
N ASP A 353 -27.26 21.77 -0.31
CA ASP A 353 -26.04 21.58 0.47
C ASP A 353 -25.17 20.46 -0.12
N ASP A 354 -23.97 20.31 0.45
CA ASP A 354 -22.98 19.36 -0.05
C ASP A 354 -23.39 17.91 0.26
N ASP A 355 -24.17 17.66 1.33
CA ASP A 355 -24.68 16.33 1.68
C ASP A 355 -25.73 15.87 0.65
N GLU A 356 -26.62 16.75 0.22
CA GLU A 356 -27.59 16.50 -0.85
C GLU A 356 -26.88 16.24 -2.18
N LEU A 357 -25.83 17.00 -2.49
CA LEU A 357 -24.99 16.74 -3.65
C LEU A 357 -24.32 15.36 -3.57
N GLN A 358 -23.75 14.97 -2.43
CA GLN A 358 -23.14 13.63 -2.26
C GLN A 358 -24.16 12.50 -2.49
N ARG A 359 -25.40 12.64 -2.01
CA ARG A 359 -26.48 11.67 -2.29
C ARG A 359 -26.85 11.59 -3.76
N VAL A 360 -26.90 12.72 -4.46
CA VAL A 360 -27.16 12.77 -5.91
C VAL A 360 -26.03 12.05 -6.67
N LEU A 361 -24.78 12.37 -6.35
CA LEU A 361 -23.61 11.75 -6.99
C LEU A 361 -23.55 10.24 -6.71
N TYR A 362 -23.82 9.81 -5.49
CA TYR A 362 -23.90 8.40 -5.11
C TYR A 362 -24.93 7.65 -5.95
N ARG A 363 -26.17 8.17 -6.04
CA ARG A 363 -27.24 7.55 -6.85
C ARG A 363 -26.87 7.49 -8.33
N MET A 364 -26.25 8.52 -8.86
CA MET A 364 -25.76 8.52 -10.24
C MET A 364 -24.75 7.39 -10.48
N ILE A 365 -23.73 7.26 -9.63
CA ILE A 365 -22.71 6.20 -9.73
C ILE A 365 -23.35 4.82 -9.57
N ARG A 366 -24.31 4.67 -8.65
CA ARG A 366 -25.01 3.42 -8.36
C ARG A 366 -25.84 2.91 -9.53
N GLU A 367 -26.46 3.82 -10.28
CA GLU A 367 -27.30 3.49 -11.45
C GLU A 367 -26.51 3.41 -12.76
N ARG A 368 -25.19 3.60 -12.73
CA ARG A 368 -24.33 3.54 -13.91
C ARG A 368 -24.43 2.17 -14.60
N PRO A 369 -24.38 2.10 -15.94
CA PRO A 369 -24.26 0.83 -16.65
C PRO A 369 -22.96 0.08 -16.26
N PRO A 370 -22.92 -1.25 -16.41
CA PRO A 370 -21.71 -2.02 -16.15
C PRO A 370 -20.49 -1.46 -16.88
N LEU A 371 -19.35 -1.43 -16.20
CA LEU A 371 -18.09 -0.96 -16.77
C LEU A 371 -17.56 -1.90 -17.85
N ARG A 372 -17.76 -3.21 -17.69
CA ARG A 372 -17.48 -4.22 -18.72
C ARG A 372 -18.70 -5.06 -19.04
N GLU A 373 -18.67 -5.70 -20.22
CA GLU A 373 -19.68 -6.67 -20.61
C GLU A 373 -19.41 -8.03 -19.98
N ALA A 374 -20.47 -8.67 -19.52
CA ALA A 374 -20.43 -10.09 -19.19
C ALA A 374 -20.41 -10.92 -20.47
N ALA A 375 -19.79 -12.10 -20.42
CA ALA A 375 -19.86 -13.07 -21.51
C ALA A 375 -20.66 -14.29 -21.07
N THR A 376 -21.62 -14.73 -21.87
CA THR A 376 -22.50 -15.86 -21.54
C THR A 376 -22.57 -16.87 -22.67
N GLY A 377 -22.50 -18.16 -22.33
CA GLY A 377 -22.58 -19.26 -23.29
C GLY A 377 -22.54 -20.63 -22.62
N ARG A 378 -22.11 -21.67 -23.34
CA ARG A 378 -21.93 -23.03 -22.80
C ARG A 378 -20.61 -23.24 -22.05
N ALA A 379 -19.60 -22.40 -22.31
CA ALA A 379 -18.33 -22.40 -21.59
C ALA A 379 -17.78 -20.98 -21.56
N ALA A 380 -17.09 -20.61 -20.49
CA ALA A 380 -16.61 -19.24 -20.32
C ALA A 380 -15.24 -19.17 -19.62
N VAL A 381 -14.54 -18.08 -19.89
CA VAL A 381 -13.23 -17.72 -19.33
C VAL A 381 -13.31 -16.30 -18.80
N SER A 382 -12.81 -16.08 -17.58
CA SER A 382 -12.57 -14.78 -16.98
C SER A 382 -11.10 -14.70 -16.56
N SER A 383 -10.32 -13.78 -17.14
CA SER A 383 -8.88 -13.65 -16.87
C SER A 383 -8.38 -12.21 -17.01
N ALA A 384 -7.17 -11.95 -16.52
CA ALA A 384 -6.62 -10.60 -16.40
C ALA A 384 -6.21 -9.96 -17.74
N HIS A 385 -6.22 -10.72 -18.84
CA HIS A 385 -5.79 -10.25 -20.14
C HIS A 385 -6.62 -10.82 -21.30
N PRO A 386 -6.91 -10.05 -22.37
CA PRO A 386 -7.71 -10.53 -23.50
C PRO A 386 -7.05 -11.67 -24.27
N VAL A 387 -5.72 -11.64 -24.44
CA VAL A 387 -4.95 -12.72 -25.10
C VAL A 387 -5.07 -14.03 -24.32
N ALA A 388 -5.01 -13.98 -22.99
CA ALA A 388 -5.17 -15.18 -22.17
C ALA A 388 -6.61 -15.72 -22.22
N THR A 389 -7.60 -14.82 -22.20
CA THR A 389 -9.00 -15.18 -22.41
C THR A 389 -9.20 -15.87 -23.75
N ALA A 390 -8.62 -15.33 -24.82
CA ALA A 390 -8.69 -15.91 -26.16
C ALA A 390 -8.04 -17.30 -26.23
N ALA A 391 -6.91 -17.51 -25.56
CA ALA A 391 -6.24 -18.81 -25.48
C ALA A 391 -7.15 -19.89 -24.85
N GLY A 392 -7.80 -19.59 -23.72
CA GLY A 392 -8.75 -20.54 -23.10
C GLY A 392 -9.95 -20.86 -24.01
N LEU A 393 -10.49 -19.85 -24.69
CA LEU A 393 -11.59 -20.05 -25.64
C LEU A 393 -11.18 -20.85 -26.87
N GLU A 394 -9.95 -20.69 -27.36
CA GLU A 394 -9.40 -21.52 -28.44
C GLU A 394 -9.39 -22.99 -28.05
N ILE A 395 -8.94 -23.32 -26.84
CA ILE A 395 -8.94 -24.71 -26.34
C ILE A 395 -10.36 -25.26 -26.17
N PHE A 396 -11.31 -24.47 -25.68
CA PHE A 396 -12.71 -24.91 -25.65
C PHE A 396 -13.28 -25.18 -27.04
N ARG A 397 -12.93 -24.38 -28.06
CA ARG A 397 -13.35 -24.62 -29.45
C ARG A 397 -12.74 -25.89 -30.02
N ALA A 398 -11.50 -26.20 -29.64
CA ALA A 398 -10.83 -27.45 -29.99
C ALA A 398 -11.38 -28.69 -29.24
N GLY A 399 -12.33 -28.50 -28.32
CA GLY A 399 -12.99 -29.59 -27.59
C GLY A 399 -12.34 -29.96 -26.26
N GLY A 400 -11.38 -29.16 -25.78
CA GLY A 400 -10.81 -29.30 -24.44
C GLY A 400 -11.83 -29.00 -23.34
N ASN A 401 -11.57 -29.49 -22.13
CA ASN A 401 -12.40 -29.20 -20.95
C ASN A 401 -11.87 -27.96 -20.20
N ALA A 402 -12.52 -27.61 -19.08
CA ALA A 402 -12.11 -26.48 -18.25
C ALA A 402 -10.65 -26.54 -17.75
N VAL A 403 -10.07 -27.74 -17.56
CA VAL A 403 -8.67 -27.92 -17.14
C VAL A 403 -7.70 -27.64 -18.28
N ASP A 404 -7.99 -28.15 -19.48
CA ASP A 404 -7.17 -27.87 -20.65
C ASP A 404 -7.15 -26.37 -20.97
N ALA A 405 -8.32 -25.73 -20.92
CA ALA A 405 -8.45 -24.29 -21.11
C ALA A 405 -7.75 -23.48 -20.00
N ALA A 406 -7.85 -23.91 -18.73
CA ALA A 406 -7.14 -23.27 -17.62
C ALA A 406 -5.60 -23.31 -17.79
N ALA A 407 -5.05 -24.43 -18.27
CA ALA A 407 -3.62 -24.53 -18.56
C ALA A 407 -3.19 -23.55 -19.67
N ALA A 408 -3.96 -23.44 -20.76
CA ALA A 408 -3.67 -22.48 -21.83
C ALA A 408 -3.75 -21.02 -21.35
N VAL A 409 -4.74 -20.69 -20.52
CA VAL A 409 -4.86 -19.35 -19.90
C VAL A 409 -3.63 -19.06 -19.03
N SER A 410 -3.20 -20.01 -18.20
CA SER A 410 -2.01 -19.85 -17.33
C SER A 410 -0.73 -19.54 -18.13
N PHE A 411 -0.46 -20.31 -19.19
CA PHE A 411 0.71 -20.07 -20.05
C PHE A 411 0.63 -18.73 -20.77
N ALA A 412 -0.55 -18.37 -21.30
CA ALA A 412 -0.74 -17.10 -21.97
C ALA A 412 -0.53 -15.91 -21.02
N LEU A 413 -1.06 -15.97 -19.79
CA LEU A 413 -0.80 -14.97 -18.74
C LEU A 413 0.69 -14.85 -18.41
N GLY A 414 1.41 -15.96 -18.38
CA GLY A 414 2.87 -15.95 -18.19
C GLY A 414 3.67 -15.25 -19.29
N VAL A 415 3.05 -15.00 -20.44
CA VAL A 415 3.65 -14.24 -21.56
C VAL A 415 3.23 -12.77 -21.51
N VAL A 416 1.94 -12.50 -21.27
CA VAL A 416 1.33 -11.16 -21.43
C VAL A 416 1.23 -10.34 -20.14
N GLU A 417 1.40 -10.97 -18.98
CA GLU A 417 1.60 -10.35 -17.67
C GLU A 417 2.90 -10.91 -17.03
N PRO A 418 4.06 -10.74 -17.69
CA PRO A 418 5.32 -11.35 -17.26
C PRO A 418 5.83 -10.78 -15.94
N ASP A 419 5.29 -9.64 -15.51
CA ASP A 419 5.53 -8.98 -14.24
C ASP A 419 4.65 -9.54 -13.10
N ALA A 420 3.56 -10.24 -13.39
CA ALA A 420 2.69 -10.84 -12.38
C ALA A 420 2.94 -12.33 -12.19
N SER A 421 3.16 -13.07 -13.28
CA SER A 421 3.20 -14.54 -13.28
C SER A 421 4.03 -15.07 -14.43
N GLY A 422 4.31 -16.38 -14.42
CA GLY A 422 4.99 -17.04 -15.54
C GLY A 422 5.67 -18.36 -15.14
N PRO A 423 6.55 -18.89 -16.01
CA PRO A 423 7.31 -20.11 -15.74
C PRO A 423 8.14 -20.06 -14.45
N GLY A 424 8.63 -18.87 -14.07
CA GLY A 424 9.37 -18.64 -12.83
C GLY A 424 8.51 -18.48 -11.56
N GLY A 425 7.18 -18.59 -11.68
CA GLY A 425 6.22 -18.36 -10.60
C GLY A 425 5.72 -19.62 -9.90
N TYR A 426 4.63 -19.45 -9.15
CA TYR A 426 4.00 -20.48 -8.33
C TYR A 426 2.53 -20.13 -8.00
N GLY A 427 1.79 -21.03 -7.33
CA GLY A 427 0.39 -20.78 -6.95
C GLY A 427 -0.39 -22.03 -6.52
N GLN A 428 -1.72 -21.90 -6.51
CA GLN A 428 -2.64 -23.02 -6.27
C GLN A 428 -3.82 -23.00 -7.27
N MET A 429 -4.35 -24.19 -7.56
CA MET A 429 -5.47 -24.42 -8.47
C MET A 429 -6.52 -25.30 -7.79
N VAL A 430 -7.77 -24.83 -7.74
CA VAL A 430 -8.92 -25.64 -7.32
C VAL A 430 -9.68 -26.10 -8.56
N ILE A 431 -9.93 -27.41 -8.66
CA ILE A 431 -10.56 -28.07 -9.81
C ILE A 431 -11.82 -28.78 -9.32
N THR A 432 -12.93 -28.61 -10.03
CA THR A 432 -14.07 -29.52 -9.98
C THR A 432 -14.39 -29.97 -11.39
N LEU A 433 -14.69 -31.26 -11.55
CA LEU A 433 -15.22 -31.83 -12.78
C LEU A 433 -16.48 -32.60 -12.45
N ALA A 434 -17.39 -32.76 -13.41
CA ALA A 434 -18.62 -33.52 -13.22
C ALA A 434 -18.38 -34.95 -12.72
N ARG A 435 -17.24 -35.55 -13.09
CA ARG A 435 -16.82 -36.90 -12.69
C ARG A 435 -16.22 -36.99 -11.30
N LEU A 436 -15.94 -35.87 -10.63
CA LEU A 436 -15.32 -35.85 -9.32
C LEU A 436 -16.40 -35.79 -8.23
N GLU A 437 -16.21 -36.57 -7.17
CA GLU A 437 -17.10 -36.55 -6.00
C GLU A 437 -17.00 -35.23 -5.21
N SER A 438 -15.82 -34.60 -5.24
CA SER A 438 -15.54 -33.33 -4.59
C SER A 438 -14.46 -32.56 -5.36
N PRO A 439 -14.39 -31.22 -5.20
CA PRO A 439 -13.27 -30.44 -5.73
C PRO A 439 -11.93 -30.93 -5.19
N LYS A 440 -10.89 -30.80 -6.02
CA LYS A 440 -9.48 -31.14 -5.74
C LYS A 440 -8.59 -29.91 -5.84
N LEU A 441 -7.45 -29.94 -5.18
CA LEU A 441 -6.47 -28.85 -5.21
C LEU A 441 -5.11 -29.35 -5.67
N ILE A 442 -4.51 -28.65 -6.64
CA ILE A 442 -3.10 -28.81 -7.01
C ILE A 442 -2.31 -27.64 -6.42
N ASP A 443 -1.38 -27.99 -5.54
CA ASP A 443 -0.42 -27.11 -4.88
C ASP A 443 0.88 -27.06 -5.67
N PHE A 444 1.09 -25.94 -6.38
CA PHE A 444 2.31 -25.68 -7.12
C PHE A 444 3.08 -24.50 -6.53
N MET A 445 3.10 -24.41 -5.19
CA MET A 445 3.87 -23.42 -4.44
C MET A 445 5.38 -23.64 -4.61
N THR A 446 6.13 -22.55 -4.67
CA THR A 446 7.58 -22.58 -4.84
C THR A 446 8.30 -23.20 -3.64
N ARG A 447 9.45 -23.85 -3.88
CA ARG A 447 10.23 -24.57 -2.84
C ARG A 447 11.61 -23.98 -2.62
N VAL A 448 12.03 -23.92 -1.36
CA VAL A 448 13.40 -23.53 -0.98
C VAL A 448 14.42 -24.53 -1.57
N PRO A 449 15.46 -24.10 -2.30
CA PRO A 449 16.54 -24.97 -2.74
C PRO A 449 17.24 -25.69 -1.58
N GLU A 450 17.84 -26.85 -1.83
CA GLU A 450 18.49 -27.68 -0.80
C GLU A 450 19.53 -26.90 0.01
N ASP A 451 20.37 -26.13 -0.69
CA ASP A 451 21.46 -25.35 -0.11
C ASP A 451 21.03 -23.95 0.33
N ALA A 452 19.74 -23.61 0.23
CA ALA A 452 19.19 -22.32 0.64
C ALA A 452 18.61 -22.31 2.06
N GLY A 453 18.93 -23.33 2.88
CA GLY A 453 18.55 -23.36 4.30
C GLY A 453 19.22 -22.26 5.13
N LEU A 454 18.75 -22.06 6.37
CA LEU A 454 19.26 -21.01 7.29
C LEU A 454 20.78 -20.97 7.48
N GLN A 455 21.46 -22.11 7.37
CA GLN A 455 22.91 -22.21 7.54
C GLN A 455 23.70 -21.51 6.43
N ASN A 456 23.08 -21.28 5.25
CA ASN A 456 23.74 -20.61 4.15
C ASN A 456 23.56 -19.10 4.25
N THR A 457 24.53 -18.45 4.89
CA THR A 457 24.59 -17.00 5.05
C THR A 457 25.15 -16.28 3.83
N SER A 458 25.73 -17.00 2.83
CA SER A 458 26.23 -16.37 1.59
C SER A 458 25.14 -15.72 0.75
N LEU A 459 23.88 -16.08 1.01
CA LEU A 459 22.67 -15.54 0.38
C LEU A 459 22.29 -14.15 0.95
N LEU A 460 22.95 -13.72 2.03
CA LEU A 460 22.69 -12.49 2.73
C LEU A 460 23.80 -11.46 2.46
N GLN A 461 23.40 -10.20 2.30
CA GLN A 461 24.26 -9.03 2.28
C GLN A 461 24.05 -8.26 3.58
N ASN A 462 25.11 -8.13 4.39
CA ASN A 462 25.05 -7.50 5.72
C ASN A 462 23.96 -8.12 6.63
N GLY A 463 23.81 -9.45 6.59
CA GLY A 463 22.82 -10.18 7.39
C GLY A 463 21.37 -10.08 6.89
N ARG A 464 21.14 -9.49 5.71
CA ARG A 464 19.80 -9.31 5.13
C ARG A 464 19.74 -9.82 3.69
N TYR A 465 18.55 -10.15 3.19
CA TYR A 465 18.39 -10.46 1.77
C TYR A 465 18.64 -9.21 0.92
N PRO A 466 19.19 -9.35 -0.30
CA PRO A 466 19.20 -8.24 -1.26
C PRO A 466 17.76 -7.82 -1.58
N SER A 467 17.56 -6.55 -1.98
CA SER A 467 16.23 -6.06 -2.35
C SER A 467 15.67 -6.73 -3.60
N ASP A 468 16.55 -7.13 -4.53
CA ASP A 468 16.21 -7.68 -5.83
C ASP A 468 17.21 -8.75 -6.28
N GLY A 469 16.90 -9.44 -7.37
CA GLY A 469 17.88 -10.20 -8.13
C GLY A 469 17.87 -11.72 -7.97
N PRO A 470 18.78 -12.38 -8.70
CA PRO A 470 18.80 -13.84 -8.86
C PRO A 470 18.88 -14.61 -7.53
N VAL A 471 19.53 -14.04 -6.51
CA VAL A 471 19.67 -14.65 -5.18
C VAL A 471 18.31 -15.02 -4.56
N LEU A 472 17.25 -14.28 -4.86
CA LEU A 472 15.94 -14.42 -4.20
C LEU A 472 15.07 -15.56 -4.74
N ALA A 473 15.48 -16.18 -5.85
CA ALA A 473 14.67 -17.17 -6.55
C ALA A 473 14.57 -18.49 -5.77
N ASN A 474 13.35 -18.92 -5.49
CA ASN A 474 13.03 -20.31 -5.12
C ASN A 474 12.67 -21.14 -6.37
N VAL A 475 12.62 -22.46 -6.21
CA VAL A 475 12.31 -23.40 -7.30
C VAL A 475 10.90 -23.17 -7.84
N PRO A 476 10.74 -22.79 -9.13
CA PRO A 476 9.42 -22.43 -9.69
C PRO A 476 8.46 -23.61 -9.82
N GLY A 477 7.15 -23.35 -9.70
CA GLY A 477 6.12 -24.36 -9.65
C GLY A 477 5.10 -24.39 -10.79
N THR A 478 4.90 -23.29 -11.51
CA THR A 478 3.82 -23.12 -12.48
C THR A 478 3.76 -24.24 -13.52
N ILE A 479 4.89 -24.61 -14.13
CA ILE A 479 4.95 -25.63 -15.18
C ILE A 479 4.47 -26.99 -14.66
N ALA A 480 4.95 -27.41 -13.49
CA ALA A 480 4.56 -28.70 -12.91
C ALA A 480 3.08 -28.70 -12.50
N GLY A 481 2.56 -27.57 -12.00
CA GLY A 481 1.15 -27.42 -11.66
C GLY A 481 0.23 -27.65 -12.86
N MET A 482 0.47 -26.92 -13.96
CA MET A 482 -0.34 -27.03 -15.17
C MET A 482 -0.19 -28.40 -15.84
N TYR A 483 1.03 -28.95 -15.90
CA TYR A 483 1.25 -30.27 -16.48
C TYR A 483 0.60 -31.39 -15.65
N SER A 484 0.68 -31.32 -14.31
CA SER A 484 -0.01 -32.26 -13.42
C SER A 484 -1.52 -32.19 -13.63
N ALA A 485 -2.09 -30.98 -13.70
CA ALA A 485 -3.51 -30.77 -13.97
C ALA A 485 -3.95 -31.41 -15.29
N PHE A 486 -3.21 -31.15 -16.37
CA PHE A 486 -3.47 -31.76 -17.68
C PHE A 486 -3.40 -33.30 -17.62
N LYS A 487 -2.36 -33.86 -16.99
CA LYS A 487 -2.17 -35.31 -16.92
C LYS A 487 -3.25 -36.02 -16.11
N GLN A 488 -3.73 -35.41 -15.03
CA GLN A 488 -4.70 -36.02 -14.14
C GLN A 488 -6.16 -35.73 -14.53
N TYR A 489 -6.42 -34.55 -15.09
CA TYR A 489 -7.76 -33.99 -15.25
C TYR A 489 -8.07 -33.44 -16.65
N GLY A 490 -7.12 -33.47 -17.59
CA GLY A 490 -7.34 -33.04 -18.97
C GLY A 490 -8.38 -33.89 -19.72
N SER A 491 -8.94 -33.35 -20.80
CA SER A 491 -10.03 -34.02 -21.54
C SER A 491 -9.59 -35.24 -22.36
N GLY A 492 -8.30 -35.31 -22.71
CA GLY A 492 -7.79 -36.25 -23.71
C GLY A 492 -8.17 -35.93 -25.16
N LYS A 493 -8.89 -34.82 -25.40
CA LYS A 493 -9.33 -34.39 -26.74
C LYS A 493 -8.39 -33.38 -27.39
N VAL A 494 -7.60 -32.68 -26.59
CA VAL A 494 -6.54 -31.78 -27.01
C VAL A 494 -5.22 -32.26 -26.45
N THR A 495 -4.16 -32.08 -27.22
CA THR A 495 -2.79 -32.45 -26.84
C THR A 495 -2.15 -31.36 -25.99
N TRP A 496 -1.12 -31.73 -25.20
CA TRP A 496 -0.33 -30.76 -24.45
C TRP A 496 0.29 -29.67 -25.35
N LYS A 497 0.73 -30.04 -26.56
CA LYS A 497 1.29 -29.08 -27.52
C LYS A 497 0.26 -28.04 -27.96
N GLU A 498 -0.97 -28.47 -28.24
CA GLU A 498 -2.07 -27.56 -28.60
C GLU A 498 -2.42 -26.62 -27.45
N ILE A 499 -2.38 -27.09 -26.20
CA ILE A 499 -2.61 -26.25 -25.00
C ILE A 499 -1.55 -25.14 -24.85
N VAL A 500 -0.27 -25.44 -25.11
CA VAL A 500 0.83 -24.48 -24.95
C VAL A 500 0.97 -23.55 -26.17
N ALA A 501 0.48 -23.96 -27.34
CA ALA A 501 0.65 -23.24 -28.61
C ALA A 501 0.20 -21.77 -28.59
N PRO A 502 -0.93 -21.37 -27.98
CA PRO A 502 -1.33 -19.96 -27.93
C PRO A 502 -0.30 -19.06 -27.26
N ALA A 503 0.32 -19.54 -26.18
CA ALA A 503 1.36 -18.79 -25.47
C ALA A 503 2.65 -18.68 -26.29
N ILE A 504 3.05 -19.75 -27.00
CA ILE A 504 4.19 -19.73 -27.93
C ILE A 504 3.96 -18.67 -29.02
N ARG A 505 2.76 -18.64 -29.62
CA ARG A 505 2.43 -17.65 -30.66
C ARG A 505 2.48 -16.23 -30.10
N ALA A 506 1.86 -15.96 -28.95
CA ALA A 506 1.90 -14.65 -28.31
C ALA A 506 3.33 -14.18 -28.00
N ALA A 507 4.21 -15.09 -27.57
CA ALA A 507 5.62 -14.77 -27.28
C ALA A 507 6.44 -14.49 -28.56
N LYS A 508 6.22 -15.23 -29.64
CA LYS A 508 6.93 -15.05 -30.93
C LYS A 508 6.47 -13.85 -31.73
N GLU A 509 5.15 -13.77 -31.94
CA GLU A 509 4.52 -12.78 -32.82
C GLU A 509 4.44 -11.42 -32.12
N GLY A 510 4.34 -11.45 -30.78
CA GLY A 510 4.26 -10.31 -29.90
C GLY A 510 2.84 -9.99 -29.46
N TYR A 511 2.74 -9.18 -28.41
CA TYR A 511 1.48 -8.69 -27.88
C TYR A 511 1.58 -7.21 -27.52
N ILE A 512 0.43 -6.56 -27.43
CA ILE A 512 0.33 -5.16 -27.02
C ILE A 512 0.53 -5.06 -25.52
N VAL A 513 1.52 -4.29 -25.09
CA VAL A 513 1.82 -3.99 -23.70
C VAL A 513 0.60 -3.32 -23.08
N SER A 514 0.13 -3.90 -21.98
CA SER A 514 -0.99 -3.37 -21.20
C SER A 514 -0.53 -2.22 -20.29
N ASP A 515 -1.48 -1.42 -19.84
CA ASP A 515 -1.27 -0.36 -18.84
C ASP A 515 -0.65 -0.89 -17.54
N GLY A 516 -1.03 -2.11 -17.13
CA GLY A 516 -0.50 -2.78 -15.95
C GLY A 516 1.00 -3.02 -16.05
N LEU A 517 1.45 -3.63 -17.15
CA LEU A 517 2.87 -3.94 -17.37
C LEU A 517 3.71 -2.66 -17.55
N ALA A 518 3.27 -1.71 -18.38
CA ALA A 518 3.94 -0.41 -18.54
C ALA A 518 4.10 0.30 -17.17
N THR A 519 3.07 0.17 -16.35
CA THR A 519 3.02 0.41 -14.92
C THR A 519 4.23 0.00 -14.12
N THR A 520 4.37 -1.31 -14.04
CA THR A 520 5.43 -1.97 -13.31
C THR A 520 6.81 -1.58 -13.86
N LEU A 521 6.96 -1.55 -15.19
CA LEU A 521 8.22 -1.19 -15.83
C LEU A 521 8.68 0.24 -15.51
N SER A 522 7.73 1.19 -15.42
CA SER A 522 8.04 2.56 -15.06
C SER A 522 8.31 2.72 -13.56
N THR A 523 7.53 2.07 -12.71
CA THR A 523 7.64 2.22 -11.24
C THR A 523 8.91 1.56 -10.73
N GLU A 524 9.18 0.34 -11.16
CA GLU A 524 10.32 -0.48 -10.70
C GLU A 524 11.51 -0.36 -11.67
N ARG A 525 11.57 0.75 -12.43
CA ARG A 525 12.57 0.98 -13.51
C ARG A 525 13.99 0.75 -13.04
N GLU A 526 14.34 1.27 -11.86
CA GLU A 526 15.70 1.15 -11.33
C GLU A 526 16.10 -0.30 -11.07
N HIS A 527 15.17 -1.13 -10.61
CA HIS A 527 15.42 -2.55 -10.34
C HIS A 527 15.59 -3.35 -11.63
N PHE A 528 14.78 -3.08 -12.66
CA PHE A 528 14.95 -3.73 -13.95
C PHE A 528 16.24 -3.31 -14.68
N LEU A 529 16.62 -2.03 -14.62
CA LEU A 529 17.79 -1.51 -15.33
C LEU A 529 19.13 -2.04 -14.79
N LYS A 530 19.16 -2.59 -13.58
CA LYS A 530 20.35 -3.28 -13.01
C LYS A 530 20.77 -4.50 -13.84
N TYR A 531 19.84 -5.11 -14.56
CA TYR A 531 20.06 -6.39 -15.24
C TYR A 531 19.94 -6.24 -16.75
N GLU A 532 21.05 -6.46 -17.47
CA GLU A 532 21.12 -6.26 -18.93
C GLU A 532 20.10 -7.09 -19.72
N SER A 533 19.76 -8.30 -19.26
CA SER A 533 18.74 -9.13 -19.93
C SER A 533 17.33 -8.57 -19.76
N SER A 534 16.99 -8.09 -18.56
CA SER A 534 15.71 -7.44 -18.29
C SER A 534 15.59 -6.12 -19.04
N LYS A 535 16.66 -5.32 -19.04
CA LYS A 535 16.78 -4.09 -19.83
C LYS A 535 16.57 -4.34 -21.32
N LYS A 536 17.23 -5.35 -21.91
CA LYS A 536 17.06 -5.72 -23.33
C LYS A 536 15.62 -6.12 -23.65
N LEU A 537 14.95 -6.82 -22.74
CA LEU A 537 13.58 -7.28 -22.96
C LEU A 537 12.58 -6.11 -22.87
N PHE A 538 12.63 -5.33 -21.80
CA PHE A 538 11.56 -4.39 -21.42
C PHE A 538 11.86 -2.91 -21.67
N PHE A 539 13.06 -2.55 -22.12
CA PHE A 539 13.47 -1.15 -22.31
C PHE A 539 14.03 -0.91 -23.72
N ARG A 540 13.84 0.32 -24.20
CA ARG A 540 14.44 0.86 -25.43
C ARG A 540 15.15 2.16 -25.06
N ASP A 541 16.46 2.25 -25.30
CA ASP A 541 17.28 3.40 -24.87
C ASP A 541 17.12 3.77 -23.38
N ASN A 542 17.07 2.76 -22.51
CA ASN A 542 16.79 2.87 -21.06
C ASN A 542 15.43 3.49 -20.69
N LYS A 543 14.50 3.64 -21.65
CA LYS A 543 13.11 4.01 -21.42
C LYS A 543 12.25 2.75 -21.38
N PRO A 544 11.34 2.61 -20.40
CA PRO A 544 10.45 1.44 -20.33
C PRO A 544 9.53 1.42 -21.55
N LEU A 545 9.12 0.23 -21.97
CA LEU A 545 7.99 0.08 -22.90
C LEU A 545 6.72 0.67 -22.27
N THR A 546 5.90 1.33 -23.07
CA THR A 546 4.66 1.97 -22.64
C THR A 546 3.43 1.23 -23.16
N ALA A 547 2.26 1.54 -22.61
CA ALA A 547 1.02 0.94 -23.06
C ALA A 547 0.79 1.23 -24.55
N GLY A 548 0.44 0.19 -25.32
CA GLY A 548 0.33 0.28 -26.78
C GLY A 548 1.58 -0.18 -27.55
N ASP A 549 2.75 -0.23 -26.92
CA ASP A 549 3.94 -0.83 -27.53
C ASP A 549 3.75 -2.32 -27.78
N THR A 550 4.52 -2.88 -28.72
CA THR A 550 4.56 -4.34 -28.95
C THR A 550 5.78 -4.97 -28.29
N LEU A 551 5.55 -5.93 -27.38
CA LEU A 551 6.61 -6.77 -26.81
C LEU A 551 6.68 -8.12 -27.54
N LYS A 552 7.89 -8.52 -27.95
CA LYS A 552 8.21 -9.86 -28.46
C LYS A 552 9.24 -10.53 -27.56
N ASN A 553 9.09 -11.83 -27.35
CA ASN A 553 9.94 -12.61 -26.45
C ASN A 553 10.26 -14.00 -27.04
N PRO A 554 11.16 -14.06 -28.04
CA PRO A 554 11.53 -15.32 -28.69
C PRO A 554 12.24 -16.30 -27.74
N ASP A 555 12.91 -15.80 -26.71
CA ASP A 555 13.59 -16.62 -25.71
C ASP A 555 12.56 -17.41 -24.88
N LEU A 556 11.50 -16.74 -24.41
CA LEU A 556 10.40 -17.42 -23.70
C LEU A 556 9.64 -18.36 -24.63
N ALA A 557 9.44 -18.00 -25.89
CA ALA A 557 8.83 -18.90 -26.87
C ALA A 557 9.63 -20.20 -27.00
N TRP A 558 10.95 -20.12 -27.07
CA TRP A 558 11.82 -21.30 -27.12
C TRP A 558 11.71 -22.17 -25.87
N VAL A 559 11.63 -21.57 -24.68
CA VAL A 559 11.37 -22.32 -23.42
C VAL A 559 10.03 -23.05 -23.48
N LEU A 560 8.97 -22.36 -23.92
CA LEU A 560 7.64 -22.94 -24.03
C LEU A 560 7.59 -24.05 -25.09
N GLU A 561 8.39 -24.00 -26.15
CA GLU A 561 8.55 -25.10 -27.11
C GLU A 561 9.17 -26.34 -26.44
N GLN A 562 10.19 -26.17 -25.59
CA GLN A 562 10.75 -27.30 -24.84
C GLN A 562 9.70 -27.94 -23.94
N VAL A 563 8.89 -27.10 -23.27
CA VAL A 563 7.76 -27.54 -22.44
C VAL A 563 6.69 -28.25 -23.27
N ALA A 564 6.36 -27.75 -24.45
CA ALA A 564 5.38 -28.37 -25.35
C ALA A 564 5.87 -29.75 -25.84
N GLU A 565 7.15 -29.88 -26.16
CA GLU A 565 7.75 -31.12 -26.67
C GLU A 565 7.95 -32.19 -25.59
N ARG A 566 8.35 -31.80 -24.39
CA ARG A 566 8.82 -32.74 -23.34
C ARG A 566 7.95 -32.72 -22.08
N GLY A 567 6.84 -32.00 -22.08
CA GLY A 567 6.03 -31.80 -20.88
C GLY A 567 6.79 -31.01 -19.81
N ALA A 568 6.53 -31.33 -18.53
CA ALA A 568 7.24 -30.69 -17.42
C ALA A 568 8.77 -30.87 -17.48
N ASP A 569 9.26 -32.01 -17.97
CA ASP A 569 10.70 -32.28 -18.10
C ASP A 569 11.39 -31.34 -19.09
N GLY A 570 10.64 -30.67 -19.98
CA GLY A 570 11.17 -29.61 -20.84
C GLY A 570 11.67 -28.38 -20.07
N PHE A 571 11.20 -28.19 -18.84
CA PHE A 571 11.62 -27.11 -17.94
C PHE A 571 12.51 -27.60 -16.81
N TYR A 572 12.11 -28.69 -16.14
CA TYR A 572 12.77 -29.19 -14.94
C TYR A 572 13.98 -30.09 -15.21
N ARG A 573 14.19 -30.52 -16.46
CA ARG A 573 15.33 -31.35 -16.89
C ARG A 573 15.98 -30.80 -18.17
N GLY A 574 17.19 -31.28 -18.46
CA GLY A 574 17.88 -30.98 -19.72
C GLY A 574 18.33 -29.52 -19.82
N VAL A 575 18.31 -28.98 -21.05
CA VAL A 575 19.00 -27.71 -21.38
C VAL A 575 18.40 -26.47 -20.72
N VAL A 576 17.07 -26.42 -20.52
CA VAL A 576 16.43 -25.29 -19.82
C VAL A 576 16.85 -25.30 -18.35
N ALA A 577 16.74 -26.46 -17.68
CA ALA A 577 17.15 -26.62 -16.29
C ALA A 577 18.63 -26.30 -16.07
N GLN A 578 19.49 -26.75 -16.99
CA GLN A 578 20.93 -26.49 -16.92
C GLN A 578 21.24 -24.99 -17.06
N LYS A 579 20.69 -24.33 -18.09
CA LYS A 579 20.88 -22.88 -18.30
C LYS A 579 20.38 -22.05 -17.11
N LEU A 580 19.22 -22.42 -16.57
CA LEU A 580 18.61 -21.76 -15.42
C LEU A 580 19.53 -21.89 -14.20
N ALA A 581 19.89 -23.12 -13.82
CA ALA A 581 20.67 -23.38 -12.62
C ALA A 581 22.08 -22.79 -12.72
N ASP A 582 22.78 -22.96 -13.84
CA ASP A 582 24.14 -22.44 -14.03
C ASP A 582 24.17 -20.91 -13.91
N ASP A 583 23.22 -20.24 -14.55
CA ASP A 583 23.14 -18.78 -14.56
C ASP A 583 22.80 -18.21 -13.18
N LEU A 584 21.78 -18.76 -12.49
CA LEU A 584 21.40 -18.33 -11.15
C LEU A 584 22.53 -18.62 -10.14
N HIS A 585 23.14 -19.81 -10.20
CA HIS A 585 24.22 -20.20 -9.31
C HIS A 585 25.45 -19.31 -9.47
N SER A 586 25.81 -18.96 -10.71
CA SER A 586 26.91 -18.01 -10.99
C SER A 586 26.69 -16.61 -10.41
N LYS A 587 25.46 -16.27 -10.01
CA LYS A 587 25.07 -14.97 -9.43
C LYS A 587 24.64 -15.07 -7.98
N GLY A 588 25.08 -16.12 -7.27
CA GLY A 588 24.93 -16.25 -5.82
C GLY A 588 23.60 -16.85 -5.36
N ASN A 589 22.79 -17.41 -6.25
CA ASN A 589 21.65 -18.23 -5.84
C ASN A 589 22.10 -19.67 -5.50
N ALA A 590 21.40 -20.36 -4.60
CA ALA A 590 21.77 -21.72 -4.17
C ALA A 590 21.18 -22.85 -5.05
N MET A 591 20.31 -22.54 -6.01
CA MET A 591 19.57 -23.52 -6.80
C MET A 591 20.49 -24.33 -7.71
N LYS A 592 20.28 -25.65 -7.68
CA LYS A 592 20.96 -26.63 -8.53
C LYS A 592 19.97 -27.31 -9.46
N VAL A 593 20.49 -27.95 -10.51
CA VAL A 593 19.68 -28.82 -11.38
C VAL A 593 19.00 -29.95 -10.59
N SER A 594 19.62 -30.44 -9.51
CA SER A 594 19.00 -31.43 -8.62
C SER A 594 17.75 -30.92 -7.91
N ASP A 595 17.67 -29.62 -7.59
CA ASP A 595 16.47 -29.01 -6.99
C ASP A 595 15.32 -28.99 -7.99
N LEU A 596 15.60 -28.60 -9.24
CA LEU A 596 14.63 -28.61 -10.34
C LEU A 596 14.13 -30.03 -10.61
N ASN A 597 15.04 -31.01 -10.72
CA ASN A 597 14.72 -32.42 -10.96
C ASN A 597 13.82 -33.05 -9.87
N ARG A 598 13.89 -32.53 -8.64
CA ARG A 598 13.14 -33.02 -7.45
C ARG A 598 11.85 -32.24 -7.21
N TYR A 599 11.53 -31.25 -8.03
CA TYR A 599 10.29 -30.48 -7.88
C TYR A 599 9.08 -31.30 -8.34
N PHE A 600 7.96 -31.15 -7.61
CA PHE A 600 6.66 -31.68 -7.99
C PHE A 600 5.54 -30.81 -7.42
N ALA A 601 4.43 -30.70 -8.15
CA ALA A 601 3.20 -30.12 -7.66
C ALA A 601 2.46 -31.16 -6.80
N ALA A 602 2.06 -30.80 -5.59
CA ALA A 602 1.43 -31.70 -4.64
C ALA A 602 -0.10 -31.69 -4.82
N ASP A 603 -0.75 -32.85 -4.68
CA ASP A 603 -2.20 -32.91 -4.53
C ASP A 603 -2.58 -32.62 -3.07
N ARG A 604 -3.61 -31.80 -2.87
CA ARG A 604 -4.15 -31.43 -1.56
C ARG A 604 -5.67 -31.53 -1.56
N GLU A 605 -6.22 -31.74 -0.37
CA GLU A 605 -7.64 -31.49 -0.16
C GLU A 605 -7.85 -29.98 0.10
N PRO A 606 -8.73 -29.31 -0.67
CA PRO A 606 -9.02 -27.89 -0.47
C PRO A 606 -9.69 -27.64 0.89
N VAL A 607 -9.45 -26.47 1.48
CA VAL A 607 -10.18 -26.06 2.69
C VAL A 607 -11.65 -25.94 2.35
N ARG A 608 -12.49 -26.62 3.15
CA ARG A 608 -13.93 -26.72 2.97
C ARG A 608 -14.67 -25.97 4.07
N GLY A 609 -15.66 -25.17 3.69
CA GLY A 609 -16.59 -24.49 4.58
C GLY A 609 -18.03 -24.55 4.08
N THR A 610 -18.99 -24.14 4.90
CA THR A 610 -20.40 -24.01 4.50
C THR A 610 -20.92 -22.66 4.91
N TYR A 611 -21.74 -22.04 4.07
CA TYR A 611 -22.33 -20.73 4.34
C TYR A 611 -23.72 -20.67 3.68
N ARG A 612 -24.79 -20.58 4.47
CA ARG A 612 -26.17 -20.33 4.00
C ARG A 612 -26.64 -21.24 2.84
N GLY A 613 -26.34 -22.54 2.94
CA GLY A 613 -26.70 -23.54 1.92
C GLY A 613 -25.69 -23.72 0.79
N TYR A 614 -24.64 -22.89 0.75
CA TYR A 614 -23.48 -23.07 -0.11
C TYR A 614 -22.38 -23.88 0.59
N THR A 615 -21.60 -24.62 -0.18
CA THR A 615 -20.32 -25.23 0.25
C THR A 615 -19.18 -24.55 -0.48
N ILE A 616 -18.21 -24.02 0.26
CA ILE A 616 -17.07 -23.27 -0.26
C ILE A 616 -15.83 -24.15 -0.22
N TYR A 617 -15.08 -24.21 -1.31
CA TYR A 617 -13.80 -24.89 -1.42
C TYR A 617 -12.74 -23.89 -1.87
N SER A 618 -11.65 -23.75 -1.09
CA SER A 618 -10.60 -22.76 -1.36
C SER A 618 -9.20 -23.32 -1.13
N SER A 619 -8.19 -22.46 -1.14
CA SER A 619 -6.78 -22.81 -0.94
C SER A 619 -6.52 -23.63 0.32
N ALA A 620 -5.39 -24.35 0.34
CA ALA A 620 -4.99 -25.22 1.44
C ALA A 620 -3.56 -24.89 1.93
N PRO A 621 -3.22 -25.23 3.19
CA PRO A 621 -1.86 -25.10 3.71
C PRO A 621 -0.79 -25.63 2.73
N PRO A 622 0.31 -24.87 2.50
CA PRO A 622 0.83 -23.75 3.30
C PRO A 622 0.12 -22.40 3.13
N VAL A 623 -0.91 -22.33 2.28
CA VAL A 623 -1.66 -21.09 2.02
C VAL A 623 -2.77 -20.91 3.05
N SER A 624 -2.85 -19.75 3.71
CA SER A 624 -3.86 -19.46 4.75
C SER A 624 -5.19 -18.96 4.18
N GLY A 625 -5.19 -18.41 2.96
CA GLY A 625 -6.30 -17.66 2.38
C GLY A 625 -7.65 -18.39 2.42
N GLY A 626 -7.67 -19.70 2.21
CA GLY A 626 -8.89 -20.50 2.24
C GLY A 626 -9.45 -20.70 3.66
N ALA A 627 -8.58 -20.89 4.66
CA ALA A 627 -8.98 -20.95 6.05
C ALA A 627 -9.49 -19.59 6.55
N ASP A 628 -8.81 -18.51 6.18
CA ASP A 628 -9.22 -17.13 6.47
C ASP A 628 -10.59 -16.82 5.85
N LEU A 629 -10.79 -17.18 4.58
CA LEU A 629 -12.05 -16.95 3.86
C LEU A 629 -13.22 -17.72 4.49
N VAL A 630 -13.05 -19.02 4.75
CA VAL A 630 -14.08 -19.84 5.39
C VAL A 630 -14.39 -19.35 6.79
N GLY A 631 -13.38 -18.97 7.57
CA GLY A 631 -13.58 -18.38 8.90
C GLY A 631 -14.42 -17.11 8.86
N LYS A 632 -14.16 -16.20 7.91
CA LYS A 632 -14.94 -14.95 7.75
C LYS A 632 -16.40 -15.23 7.42
N PHE A 633 -16.69 -16.19 6.55
CA PHE A 633 -18.07 -16.57 6.24
C PHE A 633 -18.78 -17.26 7.41
N ASN A 634 -18.11 -18.16 8.14
CA ASN A 634 -18.69 -18.76 9.36
C ASN A 634 -19.06 -17.70 10.40
N MET A 635 -18.23 -16.67 10.50
CA MET A 635 -18.43 -15.54 11.40
C MET A 635 -19.62 -14.67 10.94
N LEU A 636 -19.68 -14.30 9.65
CA LEU A 636 -20.79 -13.53 9.09
C LEU A 636 -22.12 -14.29 9.09
N GLU A 637 -22.11 -15.62 9.01
CA GLU A 637 -23.32 -16.46 9.05
C GLU A 637 -24.16 -16.21 10.32
N GLN A 638 -23.52 -15.71 11.39
CA GLN A 638 -24.18 -15.37 12.65
C GLN A 638 -25.01 -14.07 12.60
N TYR A 639 -24.83 -13.22 11.58
CA TYR A 639 -25.43 -11.87 11.53
C TYR A 639 -26.88 -11.81 10.99
N GLY A 640 -27.52 -12.94 10.65
CA GLY A 640 -28.88 -12.92 10.11
C GLY A 640 -28.93 -12.52 8.63
N LEU A 641 -29.69 -11.51 8.22
CA LEU A 641 -29.77 -11.07 6.81
C LEU A 641 -28.65 -10.08 6.48
N VAL A 642 -27.87 -10.37 5.43
CA VAL A 642 -26.83 -9.47 4.92
C VAL A 642 -27.38 -8.73 3.70
N ARG A 643 -27.46 -7.40 3.78
CA ARG A 643 -27.79 -6.53 2.64
C ARG A 643 -26.53 -6.00 2.00
N GLN A 644 -26.66 -5.38 0.82
CA GLN A 644 -25.52 -4.80 0.13
C GLN A 644 -24.78 -3.79 1.02
N TYR A 645 -23.53 -4.11 1.37
CA TYR A 645 -22.74 -3.35 2.36
C TYR A 645 -22.48 -1.89 1.96
N THR A 646 -22.57 -1.55 0.67
CA THR A 646 -22.43 -0.15 0.21
C THR A 646 -23.65 0.69 0.56
N ASP A 647 -24.81 0.06 0.81
CA ASP A 647 -26.10 0.68 1.06
C ASP A 647 -26.59 0.47 2.52
N ASP A 648 -26.04 -0.51 3.24
CA ASP A 648 -26.51 -0.90 4.59
C ASP A 648 -25.36 -0.94 5.60
N ALA A 649 -25.37 0.05 6.51
CA ALA A 649 -24.33 0.24 7.53
C ALA A 649 -24.21 -0.96 8.48
N ALA A 650 -25.33 -1.60 8.78
CA ALA A 650 -25.39 -2.72 9.71
C ALA A 650 -24.68 -3.95 9.10
N SER A 651 -24.93 -4.21 7.81
CA SER A 651 -24.27 -5.28 7.03
C SER A 651 -22.78 -5.01 6.80
N LEU A 652 -22.39 -3.76 6.51
CA LEU A 652 -20.97 -3.40 6.43
C LEU A 652 -20.28 -3.63 7.78
N HIS A 653 -20.87 -3.17 8.88
CA HIS A 653 -20.33 -3.37 10.23
C HIS A 653 -20.13 -4.86 10.56
N ALA A 654 -21.11 -5.69 10.27
CA ALA A 654 -21.00 -7.14 10.47
C ALA A 654 -19.93 -7.78 9.59
N ALA A 655 -19.80 -7.33 8.33
CA ALA A 655 -18.73 -7.78 7.47
C ALA A 655 -17.36 -7.36 8.02
N LEU A 656 -17.17 -6.12 8.47
CA LEU A 656 -15.92 -5.68 9.10
C LEU A 656 -15.60 -6.44 10.40
N ALA A 657 -16.62 -6.75 11.20
CA ALA A 657 -16.47 -7.56 12.40
C ALA A 657 -16.05 -9.00 12.08
N SER A 658 -16.57 -9.58 10.99
CA SER A 658 -16.22 -10.94 10.57
C SER A 658 -14.72 -11.09 10.28
N TRP A 659 -14.12 -10.06 9.69
CA TRP A 659 -12.68 -9.98 9.44
C TRP A 659 -11.85 -9.90 10.71
N THR A 660 -12.34 -9.17 11.70
CA THR A 660 -11.61 -8.89 12.95
C THR A 660 -11.68 -10.08 13.92
N LEU A 661 -12.80 -10.81 13.90
CA LEU A 661 -13.08 -11.87 14.87
C LEU A 661 -12.50 -13.25 14.49
N VAL A 662 -12.06 -13.46 13.25
CA VAL A 662 -11.41 -14.73 12.86
C VAL A 662 -10.09 -14.88 13.62
N PRO A 663 -9.82 -16.03 14.28
CA PRO A 663 -8.54 -16.25 14.94
C PRO A 663 -7.41 -16.32 13.92
N ARG A 664 -6.22 -15.92 14.35
CA ARG A 664 -4.99 -16.22 13.61
C ARG A 664 -4.65 -17.70 13.78
N GLY A 665 -4.29 -18.37 12.69
CA GLY A 665 -3.81 -19.75 12.70
C GLY A 665 -2.31 -19.85 12.46
N ARG A 666 -1.68 -20.92 12.97
CA ARG A 666 -0.29 -21.27 12.63
C ARG A 666 -0.29 -22.08 11.34
N VAL A 667 -0.21 -21.40 10.19
CA VAL A 667 -0.18 -22.04 8.86
C VAL A 667 1.24 -21.98 8.29
N ALA A 668 1.79 -23.15 7.94
CA ALA A 668 3.09 -23.33 7.29
C ALA A 668 3.04 -24.57 6.38
N ASP A 669 4.16 -25.01 5.80
CA ASP A 669 4.17 -26.23 4.98
C ASP A 669 3.82 -27.47 5.83
N PRO A 670 2.66 -28.11 5.60
CA PRO A 670 2.26 -29.29 6.36
C PRO A 670 3.19 -30.50 6.14
N GLY A 671 4.09 -30.46 5.16
CA GLY A 671 5.14 -31.46 4.99
C GLY A 671 6.23 -31.39 6.06
N PHE A 672 6.32 -30.28 6.80
CA PHE A 672 7.37 -30.01 7.79
C PHE A 672 6.83 -29.57 9.15
N TRP A 673 5.64 -28.96 9.21
CA TRP A 673 5.03 -28.49 10.46
C TRP A 673 3.62 -29.07 10.67
N PRO A 674 3.21 -29.33 11.92
CA PRO A 674 1.82 -29.66 12.22
C PRO A 674 0.94 -28.43 12.02
N VAL A 675 -0.01 -28.51 11.09
CA VAL A 675 -0.95 -27.42 10.77
C VAL A 675 -2.34 -27.80 11.25
N ASP A 676 -2.89 -27.02 12.18
CA ASP A 676 -4.29 -27.10 12.60
C ASP A 676 -5.00 -25.77 12.31
N ILE A 677 -5.97 -25.81 11.39
CA ILE A 677 -6.81 -24.68 11.00
C ILE A 677 -8.20 -24.73 11.64
N THR A 678 -8.50 -25.71 12.49
CA THR A 678 -9.83 -25.95 13.05
C THR A 678 -10.35 -24.75 13.83
N ALA A 679 -9.47 -24.06 14.56
CA ALA A 679 -9.83 -22.84 15.27
C ALA A 679 -10.36 -21.75 14.33
N MET A 680 -9.85 -21.67 13.09
CA MET A 680 -10.27 -20.70 12.08
C MET A 680 -11.57 -21.12 11.38
N THR A 681 -11.70 -22.41 11.06
CA THR A 681 -12.75 -22.91 10.16
C THR A 681 -13.94 -23.56 10.87
N SER A 682 -13.90 -23.74 12.20
CA SER A 682 -15.00 -24.31 12.96
C SER A 682 -16.15 -23.33 13.18
N LYS A 683 -17.38 -23.80 12.99
CA LYS A 683 -18.60 -23.05 13.33
C LYS A 683 -18.75 -22.79 14.83
N ASP A 684 -18.28 -23.71 15.67
CA ASP A 684 -18.34 -23.52 17.13
C ASP A 684 -17.41 -22.39 17.56
N SER A 685 -16.20 -22.35 16.99
CA SER A 685 -15.26 -21.23 17.19
C SER A 685 -15.88 -19.90 16.73
N ALA A 686 -16.49 -19.88 15.54
CA ALA A 686 -17.18 -18.69 15.03
C ALA A 686 -18.33 -18.25 15.95
N LYS A 687 -19.18 -19.16 16.43
CA LYS A 687 -20.28 -18.85 17.35
C LYS A 687 -19.77 -18.23 18.66
N VAL A 688 -18.72 -18.81 19.25
CA VAL A 688 -18.12 -18.28 20.49
C VAL A 688 -17.52 -16.90 20.26
N ARG A 689 -16.77 -16.72 19.17
CA ARG A 689 -16.13 -15.42 18.85
C ARG A 689 -17.12 -14.36 18.42
N TRP A 690 -18.21 -14.72 17.75
CA TRP A 690 -19.28 -13.78 17.39
C TRP A 690 -20.02 -13.20 18.60
N SER A 691 -19.98 -13.85 19.77
CA SER A 691 -20.49 -13.24 21.01
C SER A 691 -19.82 -11.91 21.38
N CYS A 692 -18.67 -11.62 20.78
CA CYS A 692 -17.95 -10.36 20.91
C CYS A 692 -18.41 -9.27 19.92
N PHE A 693 -19.26 -9.60 18.95
CA PHE A 693 -19.89 -8.61 18.09
C PHE A 693 -20.73 -7.64 18.92
N ARG A 694 -20.65 -6.35 18.59
CA ARG A 694 -21.43 -5.27 19.21
C ARG A 694 -22.09 -4.50 18.09
N PRO A 695 -23.43 -4.43 17.98
CA PRO A 695 -24.10 -3.85 16.82
C PRO A 695 -23.92 -2.32 16.68
N ASP A 696 -23.47 -1.66 17.74
CA ASP A 696 -23.40 -0.20 17.89
C ASP A 696 -21.98 0.35 18.01
N ARG A 697 -20.95 -0.51 18.02
CA ARG A 697 -19.54 -0.09 18.18
C ARG A 697 -18.58 -1.02 17.42
N ALA A 698 -17.50 -0.44 16.89
CA ALA A 698 -16.36 -1.16 16.37
C ALA A 698 -15.71 -2.07 17.42
N ILE A 699 -15.25 -3.23 16.96
CA ILE A 699 -14.47 -4.18 17.76
C ILE A 699 -13.02 -3.69 17.79
N ARG A 700 -12.46 -3.51 18.98
CA ARG A 700 -11.08 -3.03 19.16
C ARG A 700 -10.13 -4.19 19.44
N ALA A 701 -8.85 -3.97 19.17
CA ALA A 701 -7.78 -4.90 19.53
C ALA A 701 -7.81 -5.30 21.01
N THR A 702 -8.14 -4.38 21.91
CA THR A 702 -8.26 -4.65 23.35
C THR A 702 -9.43 -5.57 23.72
N ASP A 703 -10.42 -5.71 22.85
CA ASP A 703 -11.54 -6.62 23.04
C ASP A 703 -11.12 -8.09 22.74
N LEU A 704 -9.96 -8.29 22.09
CA LEU A 704 -9.42 -9.58 21.63
C LEU A 704 -8.05 -9.85 22.28
N ARG A 705 -8.00 -10.54 23.43
CA ARG A 705 -6.74 -11.07 24.00
C ARG A 705 -6.48 -12.46 23.42
N ALA A 706 -5.20 -12.79 23.20
CA ALA A 706 -4.78 -13.91 22.38
C ALA A 706 -5.17 -15.30 22.91
N ASP A 707 -5.47 -15.42 24.21
CA ASP A 707 -5.87 -16.65 24.89
C ASP A 707 -7.29 -16.59 25.49
N THR A 708 -7.88 -15.40 25.58
CA THR A 708 -9.17 -15.14 26.22
C THR A 708 -9.95 -14.04 25.49
N LEU A 709 -11.21 -14.29 25.18
CA LEU A 709 -12.10 -13.25 24.69
C LEU A 709 -12.50 -12.37 25.88
N ALA A 710 -11.92 -11.17 26.01
CA ALA A 710 -12.26 -10.26 27.10
C ALA A 710 -13.76 -9.89 27.12
N CYS A 711 -14.38 -9.90 25.93
CA CYS A 711 -15.81 -9.75 25.68
C CYS A 711 -16.67 -10.96 26.07
N ASN A 712 -16.07 -12.09 26.41
CA ASN A 712 -16.72 -13.33 26.84
C ASN A 712 -15.84 -14.07 27.88
N PRO A 713 -15.80 -13.58 29.14
CA PRO A 713 -15.01 -14.24 30.19
C PRO A 713 -15.58 -15.63 30.48
N PRO A 714 -14.74 -16.66 30.68
CA PRO A 714 -15.24 -18.00 30.99
C PRO A 714 -16.11 -17.96 32.25
N ALA A 715 -17.28 -18.59 32.22
CA ALA A 715 -18.11 -18.79 33.40
C ALA A 715 -17.26 -19.49 34.47
N ALA A 716 -17.29 -18.97 35.71
CA ALA A 716 -16.59 -19.55 36.85
C ALA A 716 -16.92 -21.05 36.95
N ARG A 717 -15.97 -21.91 36.58
CA ARG A 717 -16.04 -23.34 36.88
C ARG A 717 -15.58 -23.51 38.32
N ALA A 718 -16.46 -24.07 39.14
CA ALA A 718 -16.09 -24.64 40.42
C ALA A 718 -15.12 -25.83 40.20
N SER A 719 -14.26 -26.02 41.21
CA SER A 719 -13.31 -27.13 41.47
C SER A 719 -11.97 -27.16 40.73
N ASP A 720 -10.99 -26.51 41.38
CA ASP A 720 -9.66 -27.00 41.82
C ASP A 720 -8.91 -28.08 41.00
N ALA A 721 -7.86 -27.64 40.31
CA ALA A 721 -6.51 -28.21 40.41
C ALA A 721 -5.48 -27.12 40.03
N PRO A 722 -4.41 -26.86 40.81
CA PRO A 722 -3.52 -25.73 40.55
C PRO A 722 -2.49 -26.07 39.46
N LEU A 723 -2.45 -25.26 38.40
CA LEU A 723 -1.24 -25.09 37.59
C LEU A 723 -0.43 -23.96 38.23
N GLU A 724 0.73 -24.31 38.80
CA GLU A 724 1.63 -23.36 39.42
C GLU A 724 2.25 -22.42 38.36
N LEU A 725 1.81 -21.15 38.36
CA LEU A 725 2.52 -20.05 37.72
C LEU A 725 3.43 -19.37 38.76
N GLY A 726 4.74 -19.59 38.63
CA GLY A 726 5.76 -18.86 39.39
C GLY A 726 5.86 -17.39 38.98
N SER A 727 5.98 -16.51 39.97
CA SER A 727 6.03 -15.05 39.84
C SER A 727 7.45 -14.47 39.72
N ALA A 728 7.55 -13.30 39.05
CA ALA A 728 8.67 -12.33 38.99
C ALA A 728 9.75 -12.58 37.90
N THR A 729 10.30 -11.60 37.16
CA THR A 729 10.24 -10.11 37.16
C THR A 729 10.61 -9.57 35.77
N ARG A 730 10.33 -8.27 35.54
CA ARG A 730 9.90 -7.67 34.27
C ARG A 730 10.89 -6.92 33.33
N PRO A 731 12.24 -6.96 33.36
CA PRO A 731 13.01 -5.98 32.58
C PRO A 731 13.55 -6.41 31.20
N LEU A 732 13.13 -7.53 30.58
CA LEU A 732 13.65 -7.94 29.25
C LEU A 732 12.69 -7.67 28.07
N ILE A 733 11.40 -7.48 28.34
CA ILE A 733 10.39 -7.23 27.29
C ILE A 733 10.49 -5.80 26.73
N GLU A 734 10.94 -4.84 27.53
CA GLU A 734 11.09 -3.44 27.09
C GLU A 734 12.29 -3.24 26.15
N GLN A 735 13.36 -4.04 26.26
CA GLN A 735 14.50 -3.95 25.34
C GLN A 735 14.26 -4.62 23.97
N ILE A 736 13.28 -5.53 23.87
CA ILE A 736 12.93 -6.19 22.60
C ILE A 736 11.81 -5.43 21.86
N ALA A 737 10.95 -4.72 22.59
CA ALA A 737 9.89 -3.89 22.00
C ALA A 737 10.44 -2.68 21.22
N GLU A 738 11.61 -2.14 21.59
CA GLU A 738 12.26 -1.03 20.87
C GLU A 738 12.94 -1.46 19.55
N ILE A 739 13.13 -2.76 19.29
CA ILE A 739 13.75 -3.25 18.05
C ILE A 739 12.70 -3.63 16.98
N ILE A 740 11.44 -3.86 17.36
CA ILE A 740 10.43 -4.49 16.48
C ILE A 740 9.48 -3.49 15.80
N GLN A 741 9.66 -2.18 15.99
CA GLN A 741 8.75 -1.17 15.43
C GLN A 741 9.15 -0.60 14.04
N GLU A 742 9.98 -1.31 13.28
CA GLU A 742 10.35 -0.89 11.92
C GLU A 742 10.03 -1.92 10.82
N ARG A 743 9.13 -1.51 9.91
CA ARG A 743 9.14 -1.80 8.47
C ARG A 743 9.13 -3.28 8.01
N GLY A 744 8.10 -4.06 8.34
CA GLY A 744 7.82 -5.32 7.62
C GLY A 744 7.07 -5.12 6.30
N CYS A 745 7.36 -5.94 5.28
CA CYS A 745 6.71 -5.90 3.95
C CYS A 745 5.38 -6.68 3.83
N GLY A 746 4.73 -6.95 4.96
CA GLY A 746 3.54 -7.81 5.06
C GLY A 746 3.86 -9.22 5.60
N PRO A 747 2.83 -10.05 5.85
CA PRO A 747 3.01 -11.37 6.49
C PRO A 747 3.75 -12.40 5.61
N ASP A 748 3.81 -12.15 4.31
CA ASP A 748 4.48 -13.03 3.34
C ASP A 748 5.99 -12.72 3.22
N HIS A 749 6.55 -11.82 4.03
CA HIS A 749 7.96 -11.41 4.01
C HIS A 749 8.62 -11.48 5.39
N ALA A 750 9.90 -11.83 5.40
CA ALA A 750 10.76 -11.86 6.57
C ALA A 750 11.00 -10.44 7.13
N ILE A 751 11.19 -10.32 8.45
CA ILE A 751 11.49 -9.03 9.10
C ILE A 751 12.84 -8.44 8.66
N GLU A 752 13.70 -9.29 8.09
CA GLU A 752 15.02 -8.96 7.57
C GLU A 752 14.98 -8.28 6.19
N VAL A 753 13.79 -8.15 5.59
CA VAL A 753 13.57 -7.40 4.34
C VAL A 753 13.45 -5.90 4.65
N THR A 754 14.30 -5.08 4.05
CA THR A 754 14.36 -3.63 4.31
C THR A 754 13.68 -2.77 3.26
N TYR A 755 13.29 -3.38 2.14
CA TYR A 755 12.66 -2.70 1.00
C TYR A 755 11.44 -3.49 0.53
N CYS A 756 10.29 -2.82 0.42
CA CYS A 756 9.02 -3.45 0.07
C CYS A 756 8.61 -3.07 -1.35
N HIS A 757 8.81 -3.98 -2.29
CA HIS A 757 8.32 -3.83 -3.66
C HIS A 757 6.79 -3.90 -3.72
N ALA A 758 6.20 -3.30 -4.74
CA ALA A 758 4.78 -3.48 -5.00
C ALA A 758 4.50 -4.97 -5.31
N ALA A 759 3.44 -5.53 -4.74
CA ALA A 759 3.16 -6.96 -4.84
C ALA A 759 2.27 -7.34 -6.05
N GLY A 760 2.67 -8.34 -6.84
CA GLY A 760 2.11 -8.65 -8.17
C GLY A 760 1.58 -10.07 -8.30
N THR A 761 0.29 -10.21 -8.60
CA THR A 761 -0.43 -11.49 -8.71
C THR A 761 -1.37 -11.44 -9.91
N THR A 762 -1.69 -12.59 -10.48
CA THR A 762 -2.81 -12.75 -11.43
C THR A 762 -3.73 -13.89 -11.00
N ALA A 763 -4.97 -13.84 -11.45
CA ALA A 763 -5.97 -14.87 -11.19
C ALA A 763 -6.85 -15.06 -12.43
N PHE A 764 -7.44 -16.24 -12.54
CA PHE A 764 -8.41 -16.52 -13.59
C PHE A 764 -9.33 -17.66 -13.18
N VAL A 765 -10.50 -17.70 -13.82
CA VAL A 765 -11.46 -18.78 -13.66
C VAL A 765 -11.98 -19.24 -15.02
N VAL A 766 -12.24 -20.53 -15.13
CA VAL A 766 -12.71 -21.19 -16.34
C VAL A 766 -13.81 -22.17 -15.96
N ALA A 767 -14.92 -22.21 -16.70
CA ALA A 767 -15.95 -23.22 -16.47
C ALA A 767 -16.71 -23.57 -17.74
N ASP A 768 -17.37 -24.74 -17.72
CA ASP A 768 -18.28 -25.21 -18.76
C ASP A 768 -19.62 -25.69 -18.16
N ASN A 769 -20.58 -25.91 -19.06
CA ASN A 769 -21.94 -26.32 -18.72
C ASN A 769 -22.08 -27.82 -18.41
N ASP A 770 -21.00 -28.60 -18.51
CA ASP A 770 -20.96 -29.96 -18.01
C ASP A 770 -20.77 -29.98 -16.49
N GLY A 771 -20.51 -28.83 -15.86
CA GLY A 771 -20.23 -28.71 -14.44
C GLY A 771 -18.75 -28.84 -14.11
N ASN A 772 -17.86 -28.57 -15.08
CA ASN A 772 -16.44 -28.44 -14.81
C ASN A 772 -16.10 -26.98 -14.53
N ALA A 773 -15.29 -26.73 -13.51
CA ALA A 773 -14.77 -25.41 -13.20
C ALA A 773 -13.36 -25.49 -12.62
N VAL A 774 -12.55 -24.49 -12.93
CA VAL A 774 -11.18 -24.33 -12.43
C VAL A 774 -10.99 -22.89 -11.98
N SER A 775 -10.50 -22.72 -10.74
CA SER A 775 -10.07 -21.43 -10.22
C SER A 775 -8.58 -21.46 -9.91
N VAL A 776 -7.85 -20.46 -10.40
CA VAL A 776 -6.39 -20.38 -10.27
C VAL A 776 -5.99 -19.01 -9.75
N THR A 777 -5.06 -19.01 -8.80
CA THR A 777 -4.30 -17.81 -8.43
C THR A 777 -2.82 -18.16 -8.50
N GLN A 778 -2.07 -17.40 -9.31
CA GLN A 778 -0.65 -17.64 -9.58
C GLN A 778 0.14 -16.33 -9.56
N THR A 779 1.43 -16.40 -9.22
CA THR A 779 2.22 -15.21 -8.92
C THR A 779 3.72 -15.44 -9.02
N LEU A 780 4.48 -14.34 -9.17
CA LEU A 780 5.92 -14.26 -8.88
C LEU A 780 6.18 -13.79 -7.44
N GLY A 781 5.17 -13.29 -6.74
CA GLY A 781 5.29 -12.64 -5.45
C GLY A 781 5.08 -11.15 -5.54
N THR A 782 6.12 -10.47 -6.01
CA THR A 782 6.09 -9.03 -6.28
C THR A 782 5.91 -8.72 -7.76
N TRP A 783 5.49 -7.50 -8.06
CA TRP A 783 5.42 -6.99 -9.43
C TRP A 783 6.83 -6.89 -9.99
N GLY A 784 7.08 -7.66 -11.04
CA GLY A 784 8.43 -7.83 -11.58
C GLY A 784 9.24 -8.91 -10.86
N GLY A 785 8.66 -9.65 -9.90
CA GLY A 785 9.32 -10.72 -9.17
C GLY A 785 10.66 -10.28 -8.58
N ASN A 786 11.73 -10.98 -8.92
CA ASN A 786 13.09 -10.57 -8.55
C ASN A 786 13.78 -9.65 -9.57
N PHE A 787 13.04 -9.14 -10.57
CA PHE A 787 13.47 -8.26 -11.67
C PHE A 787 14.49 -8.85 -12.64
N TYR A 788 14.89 -10.10 -12.42
CA TYR A 788 15.97 -10.75 -13.15
C TYR A 788 15.45 -11.70 -14.22
N VAL A 789 16.01 -11.60 -15.42
CA VAL A 789 15.80 -12.54 -16.53
C VAL A 789 17.12 -13.24 -16.83
N THR A 790 17.13 -14.57 -16.82
CA THR A 790 18.30 -15.35 -17.29
C THR A 790 18.47 -15.17 -18.80
N PRO A 791 19.69 -14.82 -19.27
CA PRO A 791 19.96 -14.66 -20.70
C PRO A 791 19.50 -15.89 -21.52
N GLY A 792 18.66 -15.66 -22.53
CA GLY A 792 18.18 -16.72 -23.42
C GLY A 792 17.02 -17.56 -22.89
N LEU A 793 16.44 -17.23 -21.73
CA LEU A 793 15.25 -17.92 -21.19
C LEU A 793 13.98 -17.03 -21.18
N GLY A 794 14.13 -15.71 -21.09
CA GLY A 794 13.05 -14.76 -21.35
C GLY A 794 11.94 -14.66 -20.29
N PHE A 795 12.09 -15.22 -19.09
CA PHE A 795 11.11 -15.07 -18.01
C PHE A 795 11.74 -14.58 -16.70
N ILE A 796 10.90 -13.99 -15.85
CA ILE A 796 11.24 -13.47 -14.53
C ILE A 796 11.02 -14.56 -13.47
N TYR A 797 11.81 -14.53 -12.39
CA TYR A 797 11.68 -15.45 -11.25
C TYR A 797 10.92 -14.85 -10.08
N ASN A 798 10.36 -15.74 -9.25
CA ASN A 798 9.82 -15.35 -7.96
C ASN A 798 10.91 -14.81 -7.01
N ASP A 799 10.48 -14.08 -5.98
CA ASP A 799 11.34 -13.44 -4.96
C ASP A 799 11.21 -14.08 -3.56
N LYS A 800 10.75 -15.34 -3.49
CA LYS A 800 10.22 -15.94 -2.25
C LYS A 800 11.21 -16.59 -1.33
N LEU A 801 12.50 -16.46 -1.60
CA LEU A 801 13.47 -16.71 -0.56
C LEU A 801 13.37 -15.65 0.57
N THR A 802 12.89 -14.44 0.25
CA THR A 802 12.65 -13.35 1.22
C THR A 802 11.49 -13.60 2.18
N SER A 803 10.72 -14.66 1.98
CA SER A 803 9.50 -14.94 2.74
C SER A 803 9.73 -15.67 4.05
N TYR A 804 10.98 -16.01 4.37
CA TYR A 804 11.33 -16.76 5.56
C TYR A 804 12.25 -15.94 6.45
N GLY A 805 11.86 -15.78 7.72
CA GLY A 805 12.71 -15.23 8.76
C GLY A 805 14.03 -15.99 8.92
N THR A 806 15.03 -15.34 9.50
CA THR A 806 16.35 -15.95 9.75
C THR A 806 16.44 -16.70 11.08
N ASP A 807 15.39 -16.64 11.90
CA ASP A 807 15.28 -17.38 13.16
C ASP A 807 15.02 -18.89 12.92
N PRO A 808 15.96 -19.79 13.27
CA PRO A 808 15.80 -21.23 13.10
C PRO A 808 14.75 -21.87 14.02
N THR A 809 14.29 -21.16 15.06
CA THR A 809 13.29 -21.64 16.01
C THR A 809 11.86 -21.23 15.64
N ALA A 810 11.72 -20.32 14.66
CA ALA A 810 10.42 -19.83 14.24
C ALA A 810 9.58 -20.91 13.53
N TYR A 811 8.26 -20.86 13.76
CA TYR A 811 7.32 -21.70 13.02
C TYR A 811 7.26 -21.25 11.55
N GLY A 812 7.40 -22.20 10.62
CA GLY A 812 7.52 -21.86 9.20
C GLY A 812 8.88 -21.25 8.81
N ALA A 813 9.94 -21.49 9.58
CA ALA A 813 11.30 -21.05 9.26
C ALA A 813 11.82 -21.60 7.92
N ARG A 814 12.89 -20.99 7.38
CA ARG A 814 13.52 -21.39 6.09
C ARG A 814 14.19 -22.77 6.18
N LEU A 815 13.43 -23.83 5.89
CA LEU A 815 13.97 -25.17 5.76
C LEU A 815 14.21 -25.54 4.29
N PRO A 816 15.28 -26.29 3.98
CA PRO A 816 15.45 -26.90 2.67
C PRO A 816 14.17 -27.61 2.23
N PHE A 817 13.76 -27.39 0.97
CA PHE A 817 12.56 -27.95 0.36
C PHE A 817 11.19 -27.48 0.86
N ALA A 818 11.13 -26.63 1.89
CA ALA A 818 9.88 -26.08 2.39
C ALA A 818 9.15 -25.27 1.30
N ARG A 819 7.82 -25.38 1.28
CA ARG A 819 6.96 -24.56 0.44
C ARG A 819 6.59 -23.25 1.14
N HIS A 820 6.59 -22.18 0.35
CA HIS A 820 6.24 -20.84 0.81
C HIS A 820 4.75 -20.76 1.20
N GLY A 821 4.44 -20.12 2.33
CA GLY A 821 3.07 -19.80 2.75
C GLY A 821 2.57 -18.49 2.11
N SER A 822 1.28 -18.40 1.80
CA SER A 822 0.71 -17.23 1.13
C SER A 822 -0.77 -17.03 1.49
N THR A 823 -1.39 -15.98 0.97
CA THR A 823 -2.79 -15.60 1.19
C THR A 823 -3.71 -15.84 -0.03
N LEU A 824 -3.21 -16.54 -1.06
CA LEU A 824 -3.97 -16.88 -2.27
C LEU A 824 -5.32 -17.54 -1.91
N ALA A 825 -6.39 -17.23 -2.65
CA ALA A 825 -7.72 -17.76 -2.36
C ALA A 825 -8.51 -18.18 -3.64
N PRO A 826 -7.94 -19.02 -4.54
CA PRO A 826 -8.72 -19.62 -5.62
C PRO A 826 -9.89 -20.41 -5.03
N THR A 827 -11.12 -20.11 -5.44
CA THR A 827 -12.32 -20.58 -4.75
C THR A 827 -13.38 -21.10 -5.71
N ILE A 828 -13.98 -22.24 -5.38
CA ILE A 828 -15.16 -22.82 -6.03
C ILE A 828 -16.28 -22.96 -5.00
N VAL A 829 -17.49 -22.55 -5.39
CA VAL A 829 -18.68 -22.64 -4.56
C VAL A 829 -19.67 -23.62 -5.17
N MET A 830 -20.17 -24.53 -4.33
CA MET A 830 -21.13 -25.56 -4.68
C MET A 830 -22.48 -25.29 -4.00
N ARG A 831 -23.57 -25.68 -4.65
CA ARG A 831 -24.91 -25.79 -4.08
C ARG A 831 -25.51 -27.13 -4.52
N ASP A 832 -26.06 -27.90 -3.58
CA ASP A 832 -26.60 -29.24 -3.84
C ASP A 832 -25.62 -30.15 -4.60
N LYS A 833 -24.33 -30.10 -4.20
CA LYS A 833 -23.19 -30.81 -4.82
C LYS A 833 -22.89 -30.43 -6.28
N ARG A 834 -23.47 -29.35 -6.81
CA ARG A 834 -23.16 -28.83 -8.15
C ARG A 834 -22.40 -27.51 -8.04
N PRO A 835 -21.40 -27.25 -8.89
CA PRO A 835 -20.72 -25.96 -8.90
C PRO A 835 -21.68 -24.88 -9.40
N VAL A 836 -21.70 -23.76 -8.68
CA VAL A 836 -22.53 -22.60 -9.02
C VAL A 836 -21.69 -21.36 -9.25
N PHE A 837 -20.55 -21.22 -8.56
CA PHE A 837 -19.62 -20.11 -8.75
C PHE A 837 -18.17 -20.57 -8.74
N ALA A 838 -17.33 -19.90 -9.54
CA ALA A 838 -15.88 -19.97 -9.44
C ALA A 838 -15.33 -18.54 -9.36
N VAL A 839 -14.49 -18.27 -8.36
CA VAL A 839 -13.94 -16.94 -8.10
C VAL A 839 -12.45 -17.07 -7.81
N GLY A 840 -11.65 -16.12 -8.31
CA GLY A 840 -10.25 -15.94 -7.97
C GLY A 840 -9.93 -14.44 -7.95
N ALA A 841 -8.87 -14.05 -7.24
CA ALA A 841 -8.43 -12.66 -7.25
C ALA A 841 -6.92 -12.51 -7.09
N ALA A 842 -6.44 -11.32 -7.44
CA ALA A 842 -5.08 -10.85 -7.33
C ALA A 842 -5.06 -9.49 -6.62
N GLY A 843 -3.91 -9.10 -6.06
CA GLY A 843 -3.74 -7.78 -5.41
C GLY A 843 -3.22 -7.84 -3.98
N ASN A 844 -2.29 -8.75 -3.70
CA ASN A 844 -1.65 -8.88 -2.38
C ASN A 844 -2.69 -9.02 -1.25
N ALA A 845 -2.68 -8.12 -0.24
CA ALA A 845 -3.62 -8.10 0.87
C ALA A 845 -5.10 -8.03 0.42
N TRP A 846 -5.38 -7.57 -0.81
CA TRP A 846 -6.73 -7.51 -1.37
C TRP A 846 -7.23 -8.84 -1.94
N ILE A 847 -6.41 -9.89 -2.06
CA ILE A 847 -6.83 -11.17 -2.67
C ILE A 847 -8.03 -11.76 -1.93
N THR A 848 -7.87 -12.03 -0.63
CA THR A 848 -8.97 -12.61 0.16
C THR A 848 -10.15 -11.64 0.26
N SER A 849 -9.90 -10.33 0.17
CA SER A 849 -10.95 -9.30 0.22
C SER A 849 -11.81 -9.30 -1.03
N ALA A 850 -11.19 -9.19 -2.19
CA ALA A 850 -11.86 -9.25 -3.47
C ALA A 850 -12.64 -10.56 -3.63
N VAL A 851 -12.08 -11.72 -3.24
CA VAL A 851 -12.82 -12.99 -3.26
C VAL A 851 -14.02 -12.96 -2.32
N TYR A 852 -13.84 -12.51 -1.07
CA TYR A 852 -14.92 -12.42 -0.08
C TYR A 852 -16.07 -11.53 -0.55
N GLU A 853 -15.75 -10.32 -1.04
CA GLU A 853 -16.73 -9.31 -1.44
C GLU A 853 -17.45 -9.69 -2.74
N THR A 854 -16.74 -10.27 -3.71
CA THR A 854 -17.37 -10.83 -4.91
C THR A 854 -18.30 -12.00 -4.55
N LEU A 855 -17.91 -12.85 -3.60
CA LEU A 855 -18.76 -13.94 -3.12
C LEU A 855 -20.00 -13.44 -2.35
N LEU A 856 -19.91 -12.35 -1.58
CA LEU A 856 -21.10 -11.70 -0.99
C LEU A 856 -22.05 -11.21 -2.09
N GLY A 857 -21.51 -10.57 -3.13
CA GLY A 857 -22.28 -10.16 -4.31
C GLY A 857 -23.06 -11.32 -4.94
N LEU A 858 -22.39 -12.44 -5.18
CA LEU A 858 -22.98 -13.62 -5.83
C LEU A 858 -23.96 -14.38 -4.92
N MET A 859 -23.61 -14.61 -3.65
CA MET A 859 -24.36 -15.50 -2.75
C MET A 859 -25.46 -14.78 -1.96
N ASP A 860 -25.20 -13.57 -1.45
CA ASP A 860 -26.15 -12.85 -0.59
C ASP A 860 -26.94 -11.79 -1.36
N TYR A 861 -26.33 -11.12 -2.35
CA TYR A 861 -26.99 -10.01 -3.08
C TYR A 861 -27.64 -10.44 -4.40
N GLY A 862 -27.43 -11.69 -4.83
CA GLY A 862 -27.97 -12.23 -6.08
C GLY A 862 -27.44 -11.53 -7.35
N MET A 863 -26.22 -10.97 -7.28
CA MET A 863 -25.61 -10.27 -8.39
C MET A 863 -25.11 -11.22 -9.47
N THR A 864 -25.06 -10.72 -10.70
CA THR A 864 -24.30 -11.37 -11.78
C THR A 864 -22.79 -11.29 -11.51
N PRO A 865 -21.96 -12.15 -12.14
CA PRO A 865 -20.50 -12.07 -12.02
C PRO A 865 -19.92 -10.70 -12.34
N GLN A 866 -20.44 -10.00 -13.36
CA GLN A 866 -19.98 -8.67 -13.71
C GLN A 866 -20.28 -7.65 -12.61
N GLN A 867 -21.52 -7.64 -12.10
CA GLN A 867 -21.91 -6.76 -11.00
C GLN A 867 -21.11 -7.03 -9.72
N ALA A 868 -20.86 -8.30 -9.39
CA ALA A 868 -20.12 -8.70 -8.21
C ALA A 868 -18.61 -8.34 -8.30
N LEU A 869 -18.02 -8.32 -9.49
CA LEU A 869 -16.65 -7.83 -9.71
C LEU A 869 -16.57 -6.31 -9.62
N GLU A 870 -17.63 -5.60 -10.01
CA GLU A 870 -17.70 -4.13 -9.99
C GLU A 870 -18.16 -3.54 -8.65
N LEU A 871 -18.45 -4.37 -7.65
CA LEU A 871 -18.70 -3.91 -6.30
C LEU A 871 -17.50 -3.08 -5.78
N PRO A 872 -17.74 -1.88 -5.21
CA PRO A 872 -16.73 -1.14 -4.45
C PRO A 872 -16.20 -1.97 -3.30
N ARG A 873 -14.88 -2.02 -3.11
CA ARG A 873 -14.24 -2.92 -2.15
C ARG A 873 -13.77 -2.22 -0.88
N PHE A 874 -13.64 -2.98 0.20
CA PHE A 874 -13.06 -2.55 1.47
C PHE A 874 -12.00 -3.54 1.97
N LEU A 875 -10.97 -3.05 2.67
CA LEU A 875 -9.95 -3.87 3.32
C LEU A 875 -9.70 -3.38 4.76
N PRO A 876 -10.00 -4.20 5.79
CA PRO A 876 -9.70 -3.86 7.17
C PRO A 876 -8.19 -3.91 7.48
N GLY A 877 -7.64 -2.92 8.20
CA GLY A 877 -6.25 -2.90 8.69
C GLY A 877 -5.25 -2.07 7.86
N GLY A 878 -5.75 -1.09 7.11
CA GLY A 878 -5.03 -0.43 6.00
C GLY A 878 -3.97 0.63 6.31
N ARG A 879 -3.03 0.39 7.25
CA ARG A 879 -1.72 1.08 7.22
C ARG A 879 -0.60 0.05 7.14
N GLY A 880 -0.32 -0.39 5.90
CA GLY A 880 0.80 -1.25 5.55
C GLY A 880 0.51 -2.74 5.73
N GLY A 881 -0.06 -3.38 4.70
CA GLY A 881 0.10 -4.81 4.41
C GLY A 881 -0.11 -5.85 5.52
N GLY A 882 -0.77 -5.50 6.62
CA GLY A 882 -0.87 -6.36 7.79
C GLY A 882 -2.27 -6.27 8.37
N GLY A 883 -3.07 -7.33 8.19
CA GLY A 883 -4.30 -7.48 8.96
C GLY A 883 -3.98 -7.37 10.44
N ALA A 884 -4.50 -6.34 11.10
CA ALA A 884 -4.47 -6.10 12.55
C ALA A 884 -3.32 -6.81 13.31
N PHE A 885 -2.10 -6.27 13.27
CA PHE A 885 -0.98 -6.75 14.08
C PHE A 885 -1.22 -6.46 15.58
N ILE A 886 -1.41 -7.53 16.37
CA ILE A 886 -1.12 -7.58 17.81
C ILE A 886 -0.01 -8.65 17.96
N PRO A 887 1.13 -8.35 18.59
CA PRO A 887 2.23 -9.31 18.75
C PRO A 887 1.86 -10.39 19.79
N THR A 888 2.17 -11.65 19.50
CA THR A 888 2.25 -12.70 20.53
C THR A 888 3.43 -13.62 20.31
N GLU A 889 4.31 -13.59 21.32
CA GLU A 889 5.25 -14.62 21.77
C GLU A 889 6.57 -14.79 20.99
N ALA A 890 7.66 -14.36 21.65
CA ALA A 890 9.05 -14.72 21.35
C ALA A 890 9.38 -16.13 21.92
N PRO A 891 10.36 -16.87 21.36
CA PRO A 891 10.58 -18.29 21.66
C PRO A 891 11.24 -18.56 23.01
N LEU A 892 10.79 -19.64 23.66
CA LEU A 892 11.41 -20.29 24.82
C LEU A 892 12.66 -21.07 24.40
N LEU A 893 13.82 -20.80 25.02
CA LEU A 893 14.94 -21.75 25.10
C LEU A 893 15.63 -21.73 26.47
N SER A 894 15.94 -22.94 26.95
CA SER A 894 16.42 -23.29 28.30
C SER A 894 17.95 -23.42 28.41
N ALA A 895 18.52 -23.19 29.60
CA ALA A 895 19.34 -24.16 30.37
C ALA A 895 20.02 -23.55 31.63
N ALA A 896 19.89 -24.25 32.78
CA ALA A 896 20.79 -24.47 33.94
C ALA A 896 21.89 -23.43 34.33
N ALA A 897 22.25 -23.10 35.58
CA ALA A 897 21.90 -23.49 36.97
C ALA A 897 22.50 -22.43 37.98
N PRO A 898 22.71 -22.68 39.29
CA PRO A 898 22.11 -21.97 40.42
C PRO A 898 23.00 -20.90 41.11
N GLY A 899 22.39 -19.98 41.88
CA GLY A 899 23.07 -19.32 43.00
C GLY A 899 22.66 -17.89 43.34
N ASP A 900 22.19 -17.75 44.58
CA ASP A 900 22.33 -16.61 45.49
C ASP A 900 21.28 -15.49 45.61
N ALA A 901 21.12 -15.15 46.88
CA ALA A 901 20.03 -14.46 47.55
C ALA A 901 20.16 -12.93 47.55
N GLY A 902 19.02 -12.25 47.74
CA GLY A 902 19.02 -10.96 48.45
C GLY A 902 18.04 -9.89 47.96
N GLY A 903 16.85 -9.83 48.56
CA GLY A 903 16.40 -8.62 49.25
C GLY A 903 15.65 -7.48 48.51
N ARG A 904 14.47 -7.17 49.07
CA ARG A 904 13.83 -5.84 49.29
C ARG A 904 12.93 -5.22 48.21
N GLY A 905 11.63 -5.44 48.40
CA GLY A 905 10.54 -4.46 48.59
C GLY A 905 10.55 -3.09 47.88
N GLY A 906 9.43 -2.80 47.19
CA GLY A 906 9.02 -1.45 46.80
C GLY A 906 7.74 -1.46 45.94
N GLY A 907 6.63 -0.92 46.45
CA GLY A 907 5.31 -0.97 45.83
C GLY A 907 5.18 -0.19 44.52
N ALA A 908 4.45 -0.76 43.56
CA ALA A 908 4.08 -0.12 42.30
C ALA A 908 2.61 0.32 42.34
N GLY A 909 2.39 1.63 42.37
CA GLY A 909 1.10 2.24 42.05
C GLY A 909 0.82 2.11 40.55
N GLY A 910 -0.34 1.55 40.20
CA GLY A 910 -0.77 1.33 38.82
C GLY A 910 -0.95 2.64 38.04
N ARG A 911 -0.31 2.72 36.87
CA ARG A 911 -0.65 3.70 35.82
C ARG A 911 -1.54 3.01 34.78
N GLY A 912 -2.73 3.58 34.58
CA GLY A 912 -3.75 3.09 33.65
C GLY A 912 -3.28 3.06 32.19
N ALA A 913 -3.77 2.06 31.46
CA ALA A 913 -3.54 1.88 30.03
C ALA A 913 -4.12 3.05 29.22
N ALA A 914 -3.38 3.51 28.21
CA ALA A 914 -3.85 4.50 27.24
C ALA A 914 -5.01 3.94 26.38
N PRO A 915 -6.00 4.76 25.98
CA PRO A 915 -7.10 4.30 25.13
C PRO A 915 -6.61 3.94 23.71
N ALA A 916 -7.08 2.81 23.18
CA ALA A 916 -6.79 2.34 21.83
C ALA A 916 -7.46 3.23 20.76
N GLY A 917 -6.72 3.60 19.71
CA GLY A 917 -7.20 4.41 18.58
C GLY A 917 -8.25 3.70 17.68
N PRO A 918 -8.83 4.42 16.71
CA PRO A 918 -9.91 3.91 15.83
C PRO A 918 -9.44 2.79 14.89
N VAL A 919 -10.38 1.96 14.43
CA VAL A 919 -10.10 0.85 13.49
C VAL A 919 -10.10 1.38 12.05
N SER A 920 -8.95 1.36 11.38
CA SER A 920 -8.78 1.89 10.01
C SER A 920 -9.14 0.87 8.93
N ILE A 921 -9.95 1.30 7.97
CA ILE A 921 -10.44 0.53 6.81
C ILE A 921 -10.07 1.28 5.52
N GLN A 922 -9.40 0.60 4.58
CA GLN A 922 -9.27 1.12 3.22
C GLN A 922 -10.53 0.82 2.42
N VAL A 923 -11.02 1.78 1.64
CA VAL A 923 -12.26 1.63 0.84
C VAL A 923 -12.13 2.29 -0.52
N GLU A 924 -12.69 1.67 -1.54
CA GLU A 924 -12.97 2.35 -2.81
C GLU A 924 -14.18 3.29 -2.65
N ASP A 925 -14.29 4.29 -3.53
CA ASP A 925 -15.51 5.08 -3.67
C ASP A 925 -16.70 4.21 -4.15
N GLY A 926 -17.91 4.63 -3.82
CA GLY A 926 -19.14 3.88 -4.16
C GLY A 926 -19.88 3.33 -2.94
N PHE A 927 -19.59 3.83 -1.75
CA PHE A 927 -20.38 3.62 -0.54
C PHE A 927 -21.32 4.81 -0.31
N SER A 928 -22.52 4.55 0.22
CA SER A 928 -23.45 5.59 0.61
C SER A 928 -22.80 6.53 1.66
N PRO A 929 -22.98 7.85 1.53
CA PRO A 929 -22.52 8.81 2.55
C PRO A 929 -23.08 8.50 3.94
N GLU A 930 -24.32 8.01 4.02
CA GLU A 930 -24.99 7.63 5.26
C GLU A 930 -24.35 6.40 5.91
N VAL A 931 -23.94 5.42 5.10
CA VAL A 931 -23.18 4.25 5.57
C VAL A 931 -21.86 4.69 6.19
N ILE A 932 -21.06 5.46 5.46
CA ILE A 932 -19.75 5.94 5.94
C ILE A 932 -19.90 6.76 7.22
N LYS A 933 -20.88 7.67 7.26
CA LYS A 933 -21.19 8.47 8.45
C LYS A 933 -21.52 7.57 9.65
N ARG A 934 -22.40 6.58 9.46
CA ARG A 934 -22.84 5.69 10.54
C ARG A 934 -21.70 4.83 11.08
N LEU A 935 -20.82 4.33 10.23
CA LEU A 935 -19.66 3.53 10.67
C LEU A 935 -18.61 4.41 11.38
N ARG A 936 -18.42 5.67 10.96
CA ARG A 936 -17.57 6.62 11.70
C ARG A 936 -18.10 6.87 13.12
N GLU A 937 -19.42 7.01 13.28
CA GLU A 937 -20.05 7.10 14.61
C GLU A 937 -19.81 5.85 15.49
N MET A 938 -19.65 4.67 14.87
CA MET A 938 -19.32 3.42 15.58
C MET A 938 -17.83 3.30 15.96
N GLY A 939 -16.96 4.18 15.48
CA GLY A 939 -15.52 4.19 15.78
C GLY A 939 -14.60 3.63 14.70
N TYR A 940 -15.09 3.50 13.46
CA TYR A 940 -14.26 3.20 12.29
C TYR A 940 -13.66 4.46 11.68
N ASP A 941 -12.46 4.33 11.13
CA ASP A 941 -11.84 5.34 10.28
C ASP A 941 -11.70 4.81 8.85
N PHE A 942 -11.94 5.65 7.85
CA PHE A 942 -11.99 5.25 6.44
C PHE A 942 -10.93 5.98 5.63
N ASP A 943 -10.10 5.21 4.93
CA ASP A 943 -9.10 5.69 3.98
C ASP A 943 -9.59 5.39 2.55
N PHE A 944 -9.99 6.42 1.82
CA PHE A 944 -10.48 6.27 0.44
C PHE A 944 -9.31 6.12 -0.52
N VAL A 945 -9.17 4.94 -1.12
CA VAL A 945 -8.05 4.60 -2.02
C VAL A 945 -8.37 4.88 -3.49
N SER A 946 -9.62 5.24 -3.82
CA SER A 946 -10.03 5.65 -5.17
C SER A 946 -10.74 7.00 -5.21
N PHE A 947 -10.68 7.67 -6.36
CA PHE A 947 -11.44 8.90 -6.57
C PHE A 947 -12.91 8.59 -6.84
N LYS A 948 -13.76 9.63 -6.74
CA LYS A 948 -15.18 9.50 -7.04
C LYS A 948 -15.45 8.91 -8.42
N GLY A 949 -16.23 7.83 -8.44
CA GLY A 949 -16.61 7.06 -9.63
C GLY A 949 -15.59 6.01 -10.11
N GLU A 950 -14.48 5.83 -9.41
CA GLU A 950 -13.37 4.95 -9.82
C GLU A 950 -13.25 3.68 -8.97
N LEU A 951 -12.95 2.56 -9.63
CA LEU A 951 -12.56 1.29 -9.02
C LEU A 951 -11.07 1.04 -9.29
N ARG A 952 -10.31 0.60 -8.27
CA ARG A 952 -8.85 0.46 -8.27
C ARG A 952 -8.30 -0.83 -7.66
N GLU A 953 -8.89 -1.32 -6.57
CA GLU A 953 -8.22 -2.30 -5.71
C GLU A 953 -8.72 -3.72 -5.87
N GLY A 954 -7.76 -4.65 -5.91
CA GLY A 954 -7.98 -6.06 -6.21
C GLY A 954 -8.32 -6.29 -7.68
N TYR A 955 -7.75 -7.29 -8.33
CA TYR A 955 -8.26 -7.76 -9.61
C TYR A 955 -9.00 -9.08 -9.36
N GLY A 956 -10.25 -9.19 -9.79
CA GLY A 956 -11.06 -10.40 -9.65
C GLY A 956 -11.32 -11.11 -10.98
N ALA A 957 -11.57 -12.40 -10.90
CA ALA A 957 -12.12 -13.22 -11.96
C ALA A 957 -13.32 -14.00 -11.39
N ALA A 958 -14.46 -13.97 -12.07
CA ALA A 958 -15.68 -14.60 -11.57
C ALA A 958 -16.51 -15.22 -12.70
N ILE A 959 -17.04 -16.41 -12.41
CA ILE A 959 -17.99 -17.14 -13.26
C ILE A 959 -19.16 -17.64 -12.41
N ALA A 960 -20.36 -17.57 -12.97
CA ALA A 960 -21.56 -18.26 -12.49
C ALA A 960 -21.97 -19.37 -13.46
N ILE A 961 -22.46 -20.49 -12.91
CA ILE A 961 -22.95 -21.66 -13.64
C ILE A 961 -24.41 -21.86 -13.24
N ASP A 962 -25.33 -21.68 -14.19
CA ASP A 962 -26.77 -21.84 -14.01
C ASP A 962 -27.31 -22.83 -15.04
N GLY A 963 -27.44 -24.10 -14.61
CA GLY A 963 -27.86 -25.19 -15.48
C GLY A 963 -26.92 -25.36 -16.67
N ARG A 964 -27.42 -25.07 -17.88
CA ARG A 964 -26.63 -25.17 -19.13
C ARG A 964 -25.91 -23.88 -19.52
N ARG A 965 -26.06 -22.82 -18.72
CA ARG A 965 -25.56 -21.47 -19.02
C ARG A 965 -24.40 -21.14 -18.09
N VAL A 966 -23.31 -20.67 -18.67
CA VAL A 966 -22.12 -20.20 -17.96
C VAL A 966 -21.93 -18.72 -18.29
N THR A 967 -21.83 -17.89 -17.26
CA THR A 967 -21.63 -16.44 -17.39
C THR A 967 -20.33 -16.03 -16.72
N ALA A 968 -19.45 -15.34 -17.43
CA ALA A 968 -18.20 -14.76 -16.93
C ALA A 968 -18.29 -13.24 -16.84
N GLY A 969 -17.65 -12.66 -15.81
CA GLY A 969 -17.44 -11.22 -15.70
C GLY A 969 -15.98 -10.82 -15.96
N ALA A 970 -15.74 -9.57 -16.33
CA ALA A 970 -14.43 -8.98 -16.56
C ALA A 970 -14.18 -7.83 -15.57
N ASP A 971 -13.16 -7.93 -14.72
CA ASP A 971 -12.88 -6.87 -13.74
C ASP A 971 -12.30 -5.63 -14.44
N PRO A 972 -12.92 -4.44 -14.28
CA PRO A 972 -12.50 -3.21 -14.95
C PRO A 972 -11.21 -2.61 -14.40
N ARG A 973 -10.71 -3.09 -13.25
CA ARG A 973 -9.50 -2.55 -12.58
C ARG A 973 -8.19 -2.89 -13.30
N ARG A 974 -8.23 -3.77 -14.31
CA ARG A 974 -7.08 -4.11 -15.18
C ARG A 974 -7.52 -4.29 -16.63
N ALA A 975 -6.61 -4.79 -17.47
CA ALA A 975 -6.90 -5.28 -18.83
C ALA A 975 -7.81 -6.54 -18.85
N GLY A 976 -8.51 -6.84 -17.75
CA GLY A 976 -9.35 -8.01 -17.58
C GLY A 976 -10.35 -8.18 -18.72
N ALA A 977 -10.59 -9.43 -19.09
CA ALA A 977 -11.52 -9.81 -20.13
C ALA A 977 -12.34 -11.04 -19.72
N ALA A 978 -13.56 -11.08 -20.24
CA ALA A 978 -14.46 -12.20 -20.16
C ALA A 978 -14.81 -12.62 -21.57
N GLY A 979 -14.94 -13.92 -21.79
CA GLY A 979 -15.39 -14.46 -23.06
C GLY A 979 -16.08 -15.79 -22.88
N ALA A 980 -16.93 -16.14 -23.82
CA ALA A 980 -17.72 -17.36 -23.78
C ALA A 980 -17.81 -18.01 -25.16
N ILE A 981 -18.00 -19.33 -25.16
CA ILE A 981 -18.41 -20.10 -26.31
C ILE A 981 -19.93 -20.17 -26.32
N PRO A 982 -20.61 -19.75 -27.41
CA PRO A 982 -22.07 -19.80 -27.51
C PRO A 982 -22.67 -21.18 -27.22
#